data_AF-M2LX14-F1
#
_entry.id   AF-M2LX14-F1
#
_cell.length_a   1.000
_cell.length_b   1.000
_cell.length_c   1.000
_cell.angle_alpha   90.00
_cell.angle_beta   90.00
_cell.angle_gamma   90.00
#
_symmetry.space_group_name_H-M   'P 1'
#
loop_
_entity.id
_entity.type
_entity.pdbx_description
1 polymer ?
#
loop_
_entity_poly.entity_id
_entity_poly.type
_entity_poly.pdbx_seq_one_letter_code
_entity_poly.pdbx_strand_id
1 'polypeptide(L)'
;MADAMLRTSLTRTLDGTPLPSLMASVGSSRSPPPSYRSKRSAVYFAPEASSRTKENSEKSRKHQLQQEIDRANARLPPKDTKGLFRAACSTDLLFLVDATNSMGPYIEAAKEQVKAIVADVKKAFLDEAEVRVAVVSYKDYGVTPNIEFLDFTSSADQVREFLDCLCLDWGRDWPEDVLGGLQQAVNASWKHQTRCIVHIGDSPPHGRTLHDGQESDDRYYHTESEPCGLTHGPLLRKLIRLNINYALLRITTHTDRMGLVFARSYGRGNAKLHANNKYHGILDASFESMTNSQRSSGAATAPQFEELQLGITYSQLRHLVVKTVTSSASRTAGRLSMAVSRAIRSVNPSTIEDLAAIHEEDDHVGRRNDSSEGSVTLENLPPQWTTPGWLDLRLQVDGFCPAIVVHNANTLSDMMADDKNIKLNVTRLTLYARSKPFAEGSVRVAAYAGTAASSGRYVMKSFKKHGKGLAEAAEDMRIQALCKAFALEFNGLLKVDPPLDFIVTSCLQHAPNTAGSRNAAYLSLEPFIEGDYVKYNTNSAYVNEELGDDPFNQMAQAFSHFTFERSWGHFLVTDLQGSGHLLTDPAIQTKDPERFKLNDTNLNEEGFKFFFATHKCNDVCRKLSLQSNAEMLISGKMDFREQWPVMDPTVCCSNNLCRSIIRLSEAQESDKFLGHHWCNSCWPQLASSTNSRICVELGPHHEFEVSEFFLESQGQLVPNKCPEHSEKDTTESSAAAVGGMIFSRLRSAPSMTAINGRSY
;
A
#
# COMPACT_ATOMS: atom_id res chain seq x y z
N MET A 1 -15.63 -53.60 2.33
CA MET A 1 -15.84 -54.96 2.86
C MET A 1 -15.93 -54.86 4.37
N ALA A 2 -17.05 -55.36 4.91
CA ALA A 2 -17.26 -55.89 6.26
C ALA A 2 -16.96 -55.02 7.50
N ASP A 3 -18.08 -54.55 8.04
CA ASP A 3 -18.53 -54.37 9.43
C ASP A 3 -17.90 -55.22 10.56
N ALA A 4 -18.01 -54.66 11.78
CA ALA A 4 -18.09 -55.28 13.12
C ALA A 4 -16.84 -55.93 13.80
N MET A 5 -16.54 -55.48 15.04
CA MET A 5 -16.70 -56.29 16.27
C MET A 5 -16.33 -55.55 17.58
N LEU A 6 -17.11 -55.88 18.62
CA LEU A 6 -17.15 -55.37 20.00
C LEU A 6 -16.33 -56.22 21.00
N ARG A 7 -15.80 -55.54 22.03
CA ARG A 7 -15.67 -55.86 23.49
C ARG A 7 -15.35 -57.27 24.04
N THR A 8 -14.58 -57.23 25.14
CA THR A 8 -14.56 -57.99 26.44
C THR A 8 -13.22 -58.71 26.74
N SER A 9 -12.44 -58.29 27.75
CA SER A 9 -12.47 -58.55 29.22
C SER A 9 -11.59 -59.72 29.66
N LEU A 10 -10.63 -59.49 30.58
CA LEU A 10 -10.53 -60.13 31.91
C LEU A 10 -9.13 -60.05 32.57
N THR A 11 -9.22 -59.98 33.90
CA THR A 11 -8.25 -59.75 34.99
C THR A 11 -7.47 -60.99 35.46
N ARG A 12 -6.28 -60.80 36.08
CA ARG A 12 -5.91 -61.37 37.41
C ARG A 12 -4.47 -61.07 37.93
N THR A 13 -4.39 -60.59 39.19
CA THR A 13 -3.55 -60.98 40.39
C THR A 13 -2.01 -61.04 40.34
N LEU A 14 -1.18 -60.88 41.40
CA LEU A 14 -1.17 -60.38 42.81
C LEU A 14 0.29 -60.57 43.35
N ASP A 15 0.59 -60.01 44.54
CA ASP A 15 1.72 -60.26 45.49
C ASP A 15 3.11 -59.64 45.14
N GLY A 16 3.97 -59.16 46.05
CA GLY A 16 4.07 -59.13 47.51
C GLY A 16 5.47 -58.58 47.90
N THR A 17 5.59 -57.97 49.09
CA THR A 17 6.72 -57.20 49.73
C THR A 17 8.00 -58.05 50.06
N PRO A 18 9.09 -57.60 50.78
CA PRO A 18 9.39 -56.35 51.54
C PRO A 18 10.87 -55.79 51.50
N LEU A 19 11.10 -54.73 52.30
CA LEU A 19 12.31 -53.95 52.67
C LEU A 19 13.55 -54.74 53.20
N PRO A 20 14.72 -54.08 53.36
CA PRO A 20 15.14 -53.68 54.72
C PRO A 20 15.87 -52.32 54.87
N SER A 21 15.86 -51.89 56.13
CA SER A 21 16.39 -50.69 56.80
C SER A 21 17.92 -50.58 56.95
N LEU A 22 18.43 -49.37 57.20
CA LEU A 22 19.58 -49.17 58.09
C LEU A 22 19.60 -47.76 58.74
N MET A 23 20.12 -47.75 59.96
CA MET A 23 19.93 -46.78 61.07
C MET A 23 21.06 -45.73 61.22
N ALA A 24 20.78 -44.79 62.15
CA ALA A 24 21.66 -43.96 63.00
C ALA A 24 21.98 -42.54 62.45
N SER A 25 22.03 -41.45 63.24
CA SER A 25 22.20 -41.28 64.69
C SER A 25 21.62 -39.94 65.21
N VAL A 26 21.48 -39.86 66.53
CA VAL A 26 20.74 -38.91 67.37
C VAL A 26 21.52 -37.63 67.71
N GLY A 27 20.80 -36.50 67.84
CA GLY A 27 21.24 -35.29 68.56
C GLY A 27 20.04 -34.40 68.92
N SER A 28 19.74 -34.26 70.21
CA SER A 28 18.50 -33.70 70.77
C SER A 28 18.70 -32.31 71.39
N SER A 29 17.78 -31.36 71.12
CA SER A 29 17.31 -30.39 72.12
C SER A 29 15.97 -29.72 71.71
N ARG A 30 14.88 -30.21 72.33
CA ARG A 30 13.56 -29.62 72.74
C ARG A 30 13.23 -28.19 72.26
N SER A 31 12.04 -27.77 71.80
CA SER A 31 10.58 -28.14 71.87
C SER A 31 9.80 -27.01 71.11
N PRO A 32 8.45 -26.95 70.86
CA PRO A 32 7.33 -27.93 70.75
C PRO A 32 6.79 -28.03 69.27
N PRO A 33 5.74 -28.80 68.91
CA PRO A 33 5.48 -29.15 67.52
C PRO A 33 4.66 -28.10 66.75
N PRO A 34 5.04 -27.72 65.51
CA PRO A 34 4.15 -27.01 64.61
C PRO A 34 3.29 -28.02 63.83
N SER A 35 1.98 -27.85 63.93
CA SER A 35 0.96 -28.54 63.14
C SER A 35 1.24 -28.39 61.64
N TYR A 36 1.32 -29.51 60.92
CA TYR A 36 1.32 -29.58 59.47
C TYR A 36 -0.03 -29.08 58.94
N ARG A 37 -0.13 -27.81 58.57
CA ARG A 37 -1.26 -27.24 57.84
C ARG A 37 -0.83 -27.10 56.38
N SER A 38 -1.44 -27.92 55.53
CA SER A 38 -1.43 -27.79 54.06
C SER A 38 -1.49 -26.31 53.66
N LYS A 39 -0.39 -25.78 53.10
CA LYS A 39 -0.40 -24.51 52.37
C LYS A 39 -1.23 -24.70 51.10
N ARG A 40 -2.55 -24.53 51.21
CA ARG A 40 -3.36 -24.06 50.09
C ARG A 40 -2.98 -22.59 49.91
N SER A 41 -2.11 -22.32 48.94
CA SER A 41 -1.98 -20.99 48.37
C SER A 41 -3.36 -20.61 47.82
N ALA A 42 -4.05 -19.70 48.51
CA ALA A 42 -5.26 -19.09 48.01
C ALA A 42 -4.89 -18.26 46.79
N VAL A 43 -5.20 -18.78 45.60
CA VAL A 43 -5.25 -17.99 44.37
C VAL A 43 -6.48 -17.12 44.50
N TYR A 44 -6.29 -15.85 44.90
CA TYR A 44 -7.32 -14.85 44.75
C TYR A 44 -7.52 -14.63 43.25
N PHE A 45 -8.54 -15.24 42.68
CA PHE A 45 -9.07 -14.83 41.38
C PHE A 45 -9.68 -13.44 41.56
N ALA A 46 -9.16 -12.45 40.83
CA ALA A 46 -9.74 -11.12 40.80
C ALA A 46 -11.18 -11.22 40.24
N PRO A 47 -12.17 -10.54 40.85
CA PRO A 47 -13.53 -10.54 40.34
C PRO A 47 -13.61 -9.79 39.00
N GLU A 48 -14.40 -10.33 38.06
CA GLU A 48 -14.69 -9.67 36.79
C GLU A 48 -15.40 -8.33 37.03
N ALA A 49 -15.01 -7.31 36.26
CA ALA A 49 -15.46 -5.93 36.37
C ALA A 49 -16.98 -5.76 36.07
N SER A 50 -17.69 -5.02 36.93
CA SER A 50 -19.06 -4.51 36.72
C SER A 50 -19.23 -3.68 35.42
N SER A 51 -20.45 -3.46 34.92
CA SER A 51 -20.72 -2.66 33.71
C SER A 51 -20.12 -1.24 33.77
N ARG A 52 -20.26 -0.55 34.92
CA ARG A 52 -19.62 0.75 35.20
C ARG A 52 -18.09 0.68 35.21
N THR A 53 -17.50 -0.40 35.71
CA THR A 53 -16.04 -0.57 35.72
C THR A 53 -15.49 -1.02 34.36
N LYS A 54 -16.27 -1.75 33.55
CA LYS A 54 -15.98 -2.02 32.13
C LYS A 54 -16.00 -0.74 31.29
N GLU A 55 -17.06 0.07 31.40
CA GLU A 55 -17.12 1.37 30.71
C GLU A 55 -16.01 2.32 31.15
N ASN A 56 -15.71 2.38 32.45
CA ASN A 56 -14.60 3.18 32.96
C ASN A 56 -13.25 2.66 32.45
N SER A 57 -13.05 1.34 32.38
CA SER A 57 -11.85 0.72 31.82
C SER A 57 -11.69 1.02 30.33
N GLU A 58 -12.76 0.94 29.53
CA GLU A 58 -12.74 1.28 28.11
C GLU A 58 -12.44 2.77 27.88
N LYS A 59 -13.10 3.66 28.62
CA LYS A 59 -12.84 5.11 28.59
C LYS A 59 -11.38 5.41 28.93
N SER A 60 -10.85 4.78 29.99
CA SER A 60 -9.44 4.91 30.36
C SER A 60 -8.49 4.43 29.25
N ARG A 61 -8.77 3.30 28.59
CA ARG A 61 -7.95 2.78 27.49
C ARG A 61 -7.97 3.69 26.26
N LYS A 62 -9.14 4.22 25.88
CA LYS A 62 -9.26 5.20 24.78
C LYS A 62 -8.52 6.50 25.11
N HIS A 63 -8.59 6.95 26.37
CA HIS A 63 -7.86 8.13 26.82
C HIS A 63 -6.33 7.91 26.79
N GLN A 64 -5.86 6.74 27.21
CA GLN A 64 -4.44 6.38 27.11
C GLN A 64 -3.95 6.38 25.66
N LEU A 65 -4.71 5.78 24.73
CA LEU A 65 -4.39 5.82 23.31
C LEU A 65 -4.26 7.26 22.79
N GLN A 66 -5.21 8.12 23.16
CA GLN A 66 -5.17 9.52 22.75
C GLN A 66 -3.93 10.24 23.29
N GLN A 67 -3.55 10.02 24.55
CA GLN A 67 -2.31 10.59 25.10
C GLN A 67 -1.06 10.08 24.37
N GLU A 68 -1.02 8.82 23.95
CA GLU A 68 0.09 8.27 23.16
C GLU A 68 0.18 8.91 21.78
N ILE A 69 -0.96 9.13 21.11
CA ILE A 69 -1.05 9.86 19.84
C ILE A 69 -0.56 11.30 20.01
N ASP A 70 -1.05 12.02 21.02
CA ASP A 70 -0.65 13.41 21.27
C ASP A 70 0.86 13.53 21.54
N ARG A 71 1.43 12.59 22.30
CA ARG A 71 2.88 12.52 22.53
C ARG A 71 3.68 12.21 21.26
N ALA A 72 3.17 11.30 20.42
CA ALA A 72 3.81 10.97 19.14
C ALA A 72 3.82 12.18 18.21
N ASN A 73 2.68 12.87 18.07
CA ASN A 73 2.54 14.08 17.28
C ASN A 73 3.45 15.22 17.74
N ALA A 74 3.60 15.40 19.06
CA ALA A 74 4.46 16.43 19.64
C ALA A 74 5.97 16.15 19.44
N ARG A 75 6.36 14.88 19.25
CA ARG A 75 7.76 14.50 18.99
C ARG A 75 8.17 14.64 17.53
N LEU A 76 7.22 14.62 16.59
CA LEU A 76 7.51 14.74 15.18
C LEU A 76 7.76 16.21 14.80
N PRO A 77 8.87 16.53 14.13
CA PRO A 77 9.06 17.85 13.55
C PRO A 77 7.98 18.11 12.48
N PRO A 78 7.72 19.39 12.12
CA PRO A 78 6.85 19.71 11.01
C PRO A 78 7.31 19.00 9.73
N LYS A 79 6.38 18.34 9.04
CA LYS A 79 6.63 17.72 7.74
C LYS A 79 6.58 18.81 6.68
N ASP A 80 7.74 19.36 6.33
CA ASP A 80 7.81 20.32 5.22
C ASP A 80 7.87 19.57 3.89
N THR A 81 6.72 19.36 3.27
CA THR A 81 6.62 18.80 1.92
C THR A 81 6.72 19.87 0.85
N LYS A 82 6.76 21.17 1.20
CA LYS A 82 6.62 22.26 0.23
C LYS A 82 7.65 22.17 -0.89
N GLY A 83 7.16 22.22 -2.13
CA GLY A 83 8.03 22.14 -3.32
C GLY A 83 8.47 20.72 -3.70
N LEU A 84 7.98 19.69 -3.00
CA LEU A 84 8.21 18.29 -3.37
C LEU A 84 7.72 17.98 -4.78
N PHE A 85 6.55 18.49 -5.18
CA PHE A 85 6.02 18.35 -6.54
C PHE A 85 6.97 18.98 -7.55
N ARG A 86 7.39 20.23 -7.32
CA ARG A 86 8.31 20.94 -8.20
C ARG A 86 9.65 20.20 -8.31
N ALA A 87 10.20 19.71 -7.21
CA ALA A 87 11.46 18.95 -7.20
C ALA A 87 11.35 17.63 -7.96
N ALA A 88 10.23 16.91 -7.82
CA ALA A 88 9.98 15.65 -8.52
C ALA A 88 9.69 15.84 -10.02
N CYS A 89 8.93 16.86 -10.39
CA CYS A 89 8.50 17.09 -11.76
C CYS A 89 9.51 17.89 -12.60
N SER A 90 10.41 18.65 -11.97
CA SER A 90 11.51 19.31 -12.71
C SER A 90 12.40 18.25 -13.34
N THR A 91 12.57 18.36 -14.66
CA THR A 91 13.05 17.26 -15.50
C THR A 91 14.19 17.68 -16.40
N ASP A 92 15.23 16.85 -16.43
CA ASP A 92 16.23 16.81 -17.48
C ASP A 92 15.88 15.70 -18.47
N LEU A 93 15.59 16.10 -19.71
CA LEU A 93 15.25 15.22 -20.81
C LEU A 93 16.38 15.23 -21.85
N LEU A 94 17.06 14.10 -22.04
CA LEU A 94 18.08 13.95 -23.07
C LEU A 94 17.54 13.08 -24.20
N PHE A 95 17.55 13.60 -25.41
CA PHE A 95 17.33 12.82 -26.62
C PHE A 95 18.66 12.23 -27.08
N LEU A 96 18.74 10.91 -27.11
CA LEU A 96 19.86 10.18 -27.72
C LEU A 96 19.38 9.71 -29.09
N VAL A 97 19.96 10.23 -30.17
CA VAL A 97 19.39 10.11 -31.52
C VAL A 97 20.40 9.55 -32.51
N ASP A 98 20.00 8.53 -33.23
CA ASP A 98 20.69 8.07 -34.42
C ASP A 98 20.53 9.11 -35.54
N ALA A 99 21.64 9.61 -36.08
CA ALA A 99 21.67 10.66 -37.10
C ALA A 99 22.15 10.16 -38.48
N THR A 100 21.95 8.88 -38.78
CA THR A 100 22.19 8.33 -40.11
C THR A 100 21.05 8.62 -41.09
N ASN A 101 21.30 8.38 -42.38
CA ASN A 101 20.35 8.73 -43.45
C ASN A 101 18.98 8.01 -43.34
N SER A 102 18.90 6.80 -42.78
CA SER A 102 17.62 6.11 -42.55
C SER A 102 16.74 6.82 -41.52
N MET A 103 17.34 7.66 -40.67
CA MET A 103 16.65 8.35 -39.59
C MET A 103 15.99 9.68 -40.00
N GLY A 104 16.15 10.10 -41.26
CA GLY A 104 15.61 11.38 -41.75
C GLY A 104 14.14 11.66 -41.41
N PRO A 105 13.20 10.74 -41.66
CA PRO A 105 11.79 10.96 -41.30
C PRO A 105 11.55 11.17 -39.80
N TYR A 106 12.34 10.52 -38.93
CA TYR A 106 12.22 10.63 -37.48
C TYR A 106 12.83 11.92 -36.93
N ILE A 107 13.90 12.41 -37.55
CA ILE A 107 14.50 13.70 -37.20
C ILE A 107 13.59 14.85 -37.64
N GLU A 108 12.99 14.77 -38.83
CA GLU A 108 11.96 15.73 -39.26
C GLU A 108 10.72 15.70 -38.33
N ALA A 109 10.31 14.51 -37.87
CA ALA A 109 9.28 14.39 -36.85
C ALA A 109 9.64 15.12 -35.54
N ALA A 110 10.85 14.89 -35.03
CA ALA A 110 11.33 15.50 -33.79
C ALA A 110 11.39 17.03 -33.92
N LYS A 111 11.92 17.52 -35.05
CA LYS A 111 11.94 18.91 -35.45
C LYS A 111 10.55 19.55 -35.35
N GLU A 112 9.54 18.97 -35.97
CA GLU A 112 8.17 19.53 -35.97
C GLU A 112 7.50 19.50 -34.60
N GLN A 113 7.81 18.51 -33.76
CA GLN A 113 7.09 18.26 -32.51
C GLN A 113 7.79 18.80 -31.26
N VAL A 114 9.09 19.13 -31.28
CA VAL A 114 9.88 19.46 -30.08
C VAL A 114 9.24 20.55 -29.22
N LYS A 115 8.75 21.63 -29.83
CA LYS A 115 8.08 22.74 -29.12
C LYS A 115 6.80 22.26 -28.44
N ALA A 116 6.01 21.43 -29.13
CA ALA A 116 4.78 20.87 -28.60
C ALA A 116 5.03 19.86 -27.48
N ILE A 117 6.08 19.05 -27.59
CA ILE A 117 6.51 18.13 -26.54
C ILE A 117 6.89 18.90 -25.27
N VAL A 118 7.75 19.91 -25.38
CA VAL A 118 8.17 20.72 -24.23
C VAL A 118 6.97 21.44 -23.60
N ALA A 119 6.05 21.97 -24.41
CA ALA A 119 4.83 22.62 -23.92
C ALA A 119 3.91 21.63 -23.19
N ASP A 120 3.71 20.43 -23.72
CA ASP A 120 2.88 19.40 -23.09
C ASP A 120 3.46 18.89 -21.79
N VAL A 121 4.78 18.68 -21.72
CA VAL A 121 5.46 18.26 -20.49
C VAL A 121 5.29 19.34 -19.42
N LYS A 122 5.48 20.62 -19.77
CA LYS A 122 5.25 21.75 -18.83
C LYS A 122 3.81 21.78 -18.33
N LYS A 123 2.84 21.63 -19.23
CA LYS A 123 1.42 21.59 -18.88
C LYS A 123 1.07 20.39 -18.00
N ALA A 124 1.60 19.21 -18.29
CA ALA A 124 1.42 18.02 -17.47
C ALA A 124 1.94 18.21 -16.04
N PHE A 125 2.95 19.07 -15.87
CA PHE A 125 3.52 19.42 -14.57
C PHE A 125 3.05 20.78 -14.04
N LEU A 126 1.81 21.15 -14.39
CA LEU A 126 1.10 22.30 -13.82
C LEU A 126 1.82 23.65 -14.01
N ASP A 127 2.73 23.75 -14.98
CA ASP A 127 3.61 24.90 -15.23
C ASP A 127 4.49 25.34 -14.04
N GLU A 128 4.63 24.49 -13.00
CA GLU A 128 5.48 24.75 -11.82
C GLU A 128 6.91 24.20 -11.98
N ALA A 129 7.11 23.26 -12.90
CA ALA A 129 8.36 22.52 -13.07
C ALA A 129 9.27 23.10 -14.16
N GLU A 130 10.59 23.04 -13.93
CA GLU A 130 11.59 23.37 -14.95
C GLU A 130 11.83 22.15 -15.86
N VAL A 131 11.80 22.35 -17.18
CA VAL A 131 12.11 21.31 -18.16
C VAL A 131 13.30 21.76 -18.99
N ARG A 132 14.40 21.03 -18.91
CA ARG A 132 15.60 21.26 -19.71
C ARG A 132 15.79 20.10 -20.68
N VAL A 133 16.14 20.42 -21.91
CA VAL A 133 16.31 19.44 -22.99
C VAL A 133 17.76 19.47 -23.48
N ALA A 134 18.35 18.29 -23.63
CA ALA A 134 19.63 18.07 -24.28
C ALA A 134 19.45 17.13 -25.48
N VAL A 135 20.35 17.20 -26.45
CA VAL A 135 20.36 16.30 -27.61
C VAL A 135 21.78 15.79 -27.81
N VAL A 136 21.94 14.47 -27.81
CA VAL A 136 23.15 13.78 -28.26
C VAL A 136 22.79 13.04 -29.53
N SER A 137 23.38 13.44 -30.66
CA SER A 137 23.30 12.64 -31.88
C SER A 137 24.58 11.84 -32.08
N TYR A 138 24.42 10.60 -32.53
CA TYR A 138 25.54 9.71 -32.84
C TYR A 138 25.38 9.12 -34.25
N LYS A 139 26.52 8.77 -34.86
CA LYS A 139 26.71 8.15 -36.18
C LYS A 139 27.85 7.14 -36.11
N ASP A 140 28.03 6.33 -37.14
CA ASP A 140 29.11 5.35 -37.24
C ASP A 140 30.52 5.99 -37.22
N TYR A 141 31.48 5.20 -36.76
CA TYR A 141 32.89 5.55 -36.74
C TYR A 141 33.42 5.83 -38.16
N GLY A 142 33.98 7.03 -38.32
CA GLY A 142 34.57 7.49 -39.58
C GLY A 142 33.66 8.40 -40.40
N VAL A 143 32.50 8.77 -39.86
CA VAL A 143 31.80 10.02 -40.19
C VAL A 143 32.25 11.09 -39.20
N THR A 144 32.51 12.33 -39.64
CA THR A 144 33.00 13.41 -38.77
C THR A 144 32.11 14.64 -38.89
N PRO A 145 31.58 15.19 -37.77
CA PRO A 145 31.62 14.61 -36.43
C PRO A 145 30.75 13.34 -36.32
N ASN A 146 31.25 12.31 -35.61
CA ASN A 146 30.46 11.10 -35.29
C ASN A 146 29.51 11.34 -34.11
N ILE A 147 29.88 12.21 -33.17
CA ILE A 147 29.03 12.64 -32.06
C ILE A 147 28.83 14.16 -32.14
N GLU A 148 27.58 14.59 -32.10
CA GLU A 148 27.20 16.00 -31.97
C GLU A 148 26.36 16.17 -30.70
N PHE A 149 26.54 17.29 -30.00
CA PHE A 149 25.96 17.46 -28.67
C PHE A 149 25.48 18.88 -28.42
N LEU A 150 24.21 19.00 -28.07
CA LEU A 150 23.61 20.15 -27.42
C LEU A 150 23.39 19.82 -25.95
N ASP A 151 24.09 20.52 -25.06
CA ASP A 151 23.87 20.38 -23.61
C ASP A 151 22.53 20.99 -23.17
N PHE A 152 22.13 20.72 -21.93
CA PHE A 152 20.82 21.08 -21.40
C PHE A 152 20.47 22.56 -21.56
N THR A 153 19.39 22.83 -22.27
CA THR A 153 18.80 24.16 -22.45
C THR A 153 17.31 24.15 -22.14
N SER A 154 16.80 25.27 -21.63
CA SER A 154 15.36 25.47 -21.42
C SER A 154 14.66 26.05 -22.66
N SER A 155 15.42 26.35 -23.73
CA SER A 155 14.92 26.93 -24.97
C SER A 155 14.62 25.84 -26.00
N ALA A 156 13.34 25.62 -26.29
CA ALA A 156 12.91 24.73 -27.37
C ALA A 156 13.36 25.23 -28.76
N ASP A 157 13.61 26.53 -28.91
CA ASP A 157 14.16 27.12 -30.14
C ASP A 157 15.60 26.67 -30.38
N GLN A 158 16.45 26.69 -29.35
CA GLN A 158 17.84 26.20 -29.47
C GLN A 158 17.89 24.70 -29.81
N VAL A 159 16.99 23.90 -29.24
CA VAL A 159 16.88 22.48 -29.59
C VAL A 159 16.48 22.33 -31.05
N ARG A 160 15.51 23.13 -31.52
CA ARG A 160 15.08 23.11 -32.92
C ARG A 160 16.22 23.51 -33.87
N GLU A 161 16.92 24.60 -33.56
CA GLU A 161 18.07 25.10 -34.34
C GLU A 161 19.19 24.05 -34.43
N PHE A 162 19.47 23.35 -33.33
CA PHE A 162 20.44 22.26 -33.33
C PHE A 162 20.00 21.10 -34.22
N LEU A 163 18.73 20.66 -34.10
CA LEU A 163 18.19 19.61 -34.96
C LEU A 163 18.22 20.00 -36.45
N ASP A 164 17.97 21.27 -36.78
CA ASP A 164 18.03 21.80 -38.15
C ASP A 164 19.46 21.77 -38.74
N CYS A 165 20.49 21.77 -37.89
CA CYS A 165 21.89 21.68 -38.31
C CYS A 165 22.40 20.24 -38.49
N LEU A 166 21.66 19.22 -38.03
CA LEU A 166 22.12 17.83 -38.13
C LEU A 166 22.26 17.40 -39.60
N CYS A 167 23.48 17.01 -39.98
CA CYS A 167 23.76 16.43 -41.29
C CYS A 167 23.49 14.93 -41.24
N LEU A 168 22.67 14.40 -42.15
CA LEU A 168 22.42 12.97 -42.25
C LEU A 168 23.43 12.35 -43.19
N ASP A 169 24.27 11.45 -42.67
CA ASP A 169 25.29 10.74 -43.43
C ASP A 169 24.97 9.25 -43.53
N TRP A 170 25.56 8.58 -44.51
CA TRP A 170 25.51 7.12 -44.58
C TRP A 170 26.60 6.52 -43.70
N GLY A 171 26.24 5.56 -42.85
CA GLY A 171 27.19 4.74 -42.10
C GLY A 171 28.10 3.92 -43.02
N ARG A 172 29.23 3.43 -42.50
CA ARG A 172 30.19 2.59 -43.23
C ARG A 172 29.85 1.11 -43.12
N ASP A 173 29.15 0.72 -42.07
CA ASP A 173 28.50 -0.58 -41.90
C ASP A 173 27.10 -0.41 -41.29
N TRP A 174 26.53 -1.46 -40.70
CA TRP A 174 25.17 -1.45 -40.17
C TRP A 174 25.06 -0.99 -38.70
N PRO A 175 25.94 -1.40 -37.76
CA PRO A 175 25.95 -0.87 -36.40
C PRO A 175 26.50 0.57 -36.32
N GLU A 176 26.19 1.26 -35.22
CA GLU A 176 26.52 2.68 -35.05
C GLU A 176 27.26 2.94 -33.72
N ASP A 177 27.81 4.15 -33.53
CA ASP A 177 28.49 4.58 -32.30
C ASP A 177 27.53 4.92 -31.14
N VAL A 178 26.62 4.00 -30.82
CA VAL A 178 25.67 4.15 -29.71
C VAL A 178 26.42 4.29 -28.38
N LEU A 179 27.53 3.58 -28.18
CA LEU A 179 28.30 3.63 -26.94
C LEU A 179 28.99 4.98 -26.74
N GLY A 180 29.52 5.60 -27.80
CA GLY A 180 30.05 6.97 -27.77
C GLY A 180 28.95 7.98 -27.43
N GLY A 181 27.76 7.82 -28.02
CA GLY A 181 26.57 8.62 -27.67
C GLY A 181 26.20 8.48 -26.19
N LEU A 182 26.19 7.27 -25.64
CA LEU A 182 25.96 7.04 -24.21
C LEU A 182 27.05 7.64 -23.32
N GLN A 183 28.32 7.56 -23.75
CA GLN A 183 29.42 8.17 -23.02
C GLN A 183 29.29 9.70 -22.99
N GLN A 184 28.84 10.33 -24.08
CA GLN A 184 28.53 11.76 -24.08
C GLN A 184 27.33 12.08 -23.17
N ALA A 185 26.26 11.27 -23.19
CA ALA A 185 25.10 11.47 -22.31
C ALA A 185 25.44 11.35 -20.81
N VAL A 186 26.37 10.47 -20.44
CA VAL A 186 26.89 10.36 -19.05
C VAL A 186 27.60 11.66 -18.62
N ASN A 187 28.23 12.37 -19.56
CA ASN A 187 28.99 13.59 -19.29
C ASN A 187 28.17 14.89 -19.42
N ALA A 188 26.86 14.80 -19.70
CA ALA A 188 25.99 15.97 -19.81
C ALA A 188 25.75 16.66 -18.46
N SER A 189 25.33 17.94 -18.49
CA SER A 189 25.17 18.78 -17.30
C SER A 189 23.85 18.53 -16.55
N TRP A 190 23.64 17.30 -16.09
CA TRP A 190 22.46 16.88 -15.30
C TRP A 190 22.34 17.70 -14.00
N LYS A 191 21.18 18.30 -13.74
CA LYS A 191 20.85 19.18 -12.61
C LYS A 191 19.66 18.67 -11.79
N HIS A 192 18.60 18.22 -12.47
CA HIS A 192 17.33 17.89 -11.83
C HIS A 192 17.28 16.44 -11.31
N GLN A 193 16.29 16.15 -10.47
CA GLN A 193 16.10 14.82 -9.85
C GLN A 193 15.43 13.83 -10.81
N THR A 194 14.52 14.31 -11.67
CA THR A 194 13.98 13.50 -12.76
C THR A 194 14.91 13.63 -13.96
N ARG A 195 15.59 12.53 -14.27
CA ARG A 195 16.53 12.42 -15.37
C ARG A 195 16.07 11.31 -16.28
N CYS A 196 15.92 11.62 -17.57
CA CYS A 196 15.44 10.66 -18.55
C CYS A 196 16.23 10.77 -19.86
N ILE A 197 16.55 9.60 -20.42
CA ILE A 197 17.04 9.45 -21.79
C ILE A 197 15.90 8.88 -22.61
N VAL A 198 15.59 9.53 -23.74
CA VAL A 198 14.77 8.97 -24.81
C VAL A 198 15.71 8.63 -25.96
N HIS A 199 15.96 7.33 -26.16
CA HIS A 199 16.82 6.83 -27.21
C HIS A 199 16.01 6.46 -28.45
N ILE A 200 16.31 7.11 -29.58
CA ILE A 200 15.67 6.90 -30.87
C ILE A 200 16.75 6.41 -31.84
N GLY A 201 16.65 5.15 -32.28
CA GLY A 201 17.61 4.57 -33.21
C GLY A 201 17.09 3.29 -33.86
N ASP A 202 17.46 3.08 -35.12
CA ASP A 202 17.07 1.92 -35.94
C ASP A 202 18.20 0.89 -36.10
N SER A 203 19.43 1.24 -35.72
CA SER A 203 20.61 0.39 -35.71
C SER A 203 21.20 0.14 -34.30
N PRO A 204 21.82 -1.02 -34.05
CA PRO A 204 22.40 -1.39 -32.76
C PRO A 204 23.83 -0.83 -32.57
N PRO A 205 24.42 -0.94 -31.36
CA PRO A 205 25.83 -0.62 -31.14
C PRO A 205 26.73 -1.68 -31.77
N HIS A 206 27.97 -1.30 -32.13
CA HIS A 206 29.03 -2.27 -32.45
C HIS A 206 29.29 -3.26 -31.30
N GLY A 207 29.64 -4.50 -31.68
CA GLY A 207 30.12 -5.53 -30.79
C GLY A 207 29.20 -6.76 -30.70
N ARG A 208 29.80 -7.94 -30.85
CA ARG A 208 29.14 -9.27 -30.97
C ARG A 208 28.08 -9.61 -29.94
N THR A 209 28.12 -8.99 -28.75
CA THR A 209 27.16 -9.28 -27.68
C THR A 209 25.90 -8.43 -27.76
N LEU A 210 25.93 -7.35 -28.55
CA LEU A 210 24.93 -6.28 -28.58
C LEU A 210 23.96 -6.38 -29.77
N HIS A 211 24.27 -7.22 -30.77
CA HIS A 211 23.41 -7.45 -31.94
C HIS A 211 23.50 -8.90 -32.45
N ASP A 212 22.62 -9.23 -33.41
CA ASP A 212 22.52 -10.56 -34.03
C ASP A 212 23.13 -10.66 -35.43
N GLY A 213 23.67 -9.56 -35.97
CA GLY A 213 24.42 -9.55 -37.23
C GLY A 213 25.66 -10.45 -37.23
N GLN A 214 26.11 -10.82 -38.42
CA GLN A 214 27.33 -11.60 -38.63
C GLN A 214 28.57 -10.72 -38.49
N GLU A 215 29.75 -11.34 -38.36
CA GLU A 215 31.03 -10.62 -38.28
C GLU A 215 31.30 -9.77 -39.54
N SER A 216 30.76 -10.15 -40.71
CA SER A 216 30.85 -9.35 -41.93
C SER A 216 30.03 -8.05 -41.89
N ASP A 217 29.04 -7.98 -40.99
CA ASP A 217 28.08 -6.89 -40.92
C ASP A 217 28.54 -5.78 -39.97
N ASP A 218 29.57 -6.04 -39.15
CA ASP A 218 30.14 -5.12 -38.16
C ASP A 218 31.67 -5.06 -38.28
N ARG A 219 32.21 -3.92 -38.70
CA ARG A 219 33.65 -3.69 -38.80
C ARG A 219 34.35 -3.76 -37.45
N TYR A 220 33.61 -3.55 -36.36
CA TYR A 220 34.08 -3.56 -34.98
C TYR A 220 33.41 -4.69 -34.16
N TYR A 221 33.17 -5.83 -34.78
CA TYR A 221 32.47 -6.99 -34.20
C TYR A 221 33.09 -7.50 -32.89
N HIS A 222 34.42 -7.50 -32.76
CA HIS A 222 35.07 -7.91 -31.52
C HIS A 222 35.14 -6.73 -30.55
N THR A 223 34.88 -6.95 -29.26
CA THR A 223 34.91 -5.86 -28.27
C THR A 223 36.26 -5.13 -28.20
N GLU A 224 37.36 -5.84 -28.50
CA GLU A 224 38.71 -5.28 -28.57
C GLU A 224 38.93 -4.38 -29.80
N SER A 225 38.08 -4.50 -30.82
CA SER A 225 38.14 -3.68 -32.03
C SER A 225 37.37 -2.37 -31.94
N GLU A 226 36.59 -2.15 -30.87
CA GLU A 226 35.88 -0.88 -30.65
C GLU A 226 36.91 0.29 -30.57
N PRO A 227 36.85 1.27 -31.48
CA PRO A 227 37.82 2.36 -31.59
C PRO A 227 38.13 3.13 -30.30
N CYS A 228 37.18 3.27 -29.39
CA CYS A 228 37.29 4.02 -28.14
C CYS A 228 37.49 3.14 -26.89
N GLY A 229 37.54 1.80 -27.03
CA GLY A 229 37.63 0.84 -25.92
C GLY A 229 36.45 0.85 -24.93
N LEU A 230 35.30 1.38 -25.33
CA LEU A 230 34.06 1.48 -24.58
C LEU A 230 33.37 0.12 -24.46
N THR A 231 32.76 -0.10 -23.31
CA THR A 231 31.92 -1.27 -23.05
C THR A 231 30.60 -0.83 -22.41
N HIS A 232 29.50 -1.48 -22.78
CA HIS A 232 28.16 -1.11 -22.30
C HIS A 232 28.03 -1.22 -20.76
N GLY A 233 28.65 -2.23 -20.13
CA GLY A 233 28.47 -2.53 -18.71
C GLY A 233 28.88 -1.38 -17.76
N PRO A 234 30.08 -0.79 -17.86
CA PRO A 234 30.46 0.40 -17.11
C PRO A 234 29.60 1.63 -17.41
N LEU A 235 29.22 1.85 -18.67
CA LEU A 235 28.39 3.00 -19.07
C LEU A 235 27.00 2.94 -18.45
N LEU A 236 26.31 1.80 -18.60
CA LEU A 236 24.97 1.59 -18.02
C LEU A 236 25.00 1.68 -16.48
N ARG A 237 26.06 1.18 -15.83
CA ARG A 237 26.26 1.37 -14.38
C ARG A 237 26.39 2.83 -13.98
N LYS A 238 27.07 3.66 -14.78
CA LYS A 238 27.14 5.11 -14.54
C LYS A 238 25.76 5.76 -14.70
N LEU A 239 25.00 5.40 -15.74
CA LEU A 239 23.63 5.92 -15.93
C LEU A 239 22.71 5.56 -14.75
N ILE A 240 22.78 4.31 -14.26
CA ILE A 240 22.01 3.86 -13.11
C ILE A 240 22.39 4.63 -11.85
N ARG A 241 23.69 4.87 -11.60
CA ARG A 241 24.16 5.70 -10.47
C ARG A 241 23.70 7.15 -10.57
N LEU A 242 23.59 7.67 -11.78
CA LEU A 242 23.01 8.99 -12.04
C LEU A 242 21.47 8.99 -11.92
N ASN A 243 20.82 7.87 -11.57
CA ASN A 243 19.37 7.72 -11.49
C ASN A 243 18.62 8.05 -12.79
N ILE A 244 19.24 7.75 -13.94
CA ILE A 244 18.68 8.03 -15.26
C ILE A 244 17.70 6.93 -15.68
N ASN A 245 16.45 7.33 -15.90
CA ASN A 245 15.45 6.48 -16.55
C ASN A 245 15.73 6.43 -18.06
N TYR A 246 15.59 5.27 -18.68
CA TYR A 246 15.96 5.03 -20.06
C TYR A 246 14.77 4.49 -20.84
N ALA A 247 14.33 5.21 -21.86
CA ALA A 247 13.31 4.75 -22.80
C ALA A 247 13.94 4.50 -24.18
N LEU A 248 13.92 3.26 -24.64
CA LEU A 248 14.32 2.90 -26.00
C LEU A 248 13.09 2.91 -26.92
N LEU A 249 13.04 3.85 -27.86
CA LEU A 249 12.01 3.91 -28.88
C LEU A 249 12.41 3.02 -30.06
N ARG A 250 12.00 1.75 -29.98
CA ARG A 250 12.29 0.72 -30.96
C ARG A 250 11.65 1.05 -32.31
N ILE A 251 12.46 1.11 -33.36
CA ILE A 251 12.02 1.30 -34.75
C ILE A 251 11.99 -0.02 -35.50
N THR A 252 13.09 -0.78 -35.43
CA THR A 252 13.29 -2.04 -36.16
C THR A 252 13.53 -3.20 -35.19
N THR A 253 13.66 -4.42 -35.73
CA THR A 253 14.05 -5.60 -34.93
C THR A 253 15.56 -5.74 -34.71
N HIS A 254 16.34 -4.80 -35.24
CA HIS A 254 17.81 -4.80 -35.19
C HIS A 254 18.35 -4.46 -33.81
N THR A 255 17.62 -3.63 -33.07
CA THR A 255 17.97 -3.21 -31.71
C THR A 255 17.44 -4.16 -30.63
N ASP A 256 16.75 -5.26 -30.99
CA ASP A 256 16.13 -6.18 -30.04
C ASP A 256 17.13 -6.74 -29.01
N ARG A 257 18.33 -7.13 -29.47
CA ARG A 257 19.38 -7.67 -28.61
C ARG A 257 20.03 -6.60 -27.74
N MET A 258 20.20 -5.38 -28.26
CA MET A 258 20.64 -4.23 -27.48
C MET A 258 19.64 -3.96 -26.35
N GLY A 259 18.34 -3.93 -26.65
CA GLY A 259 17.27 -3.80 -25.68
C GLY A 259 17.36 -4.83 -24.56
N LEU A 260 17.55 -6.11 -24.89
CA LEU A 260 17.74 -7.18 -23.91
C LEU A 260 18.96 -6.93 -22.99
N VAL A 261 20.10 -6.58 -23.56
CA VAL A 261 21.34 -6.37 -22.80
C VAL A 261 21.21 -5.17 -21.85
N PHE A 262 20.57 -4.10 -22.32
CA PHE A 262 20.36 -2.89 -21.53
C PHE A 262 19.34 -3.14 -20.42
N ALA A 263 18.22 -3.79 -20.73
CA ALA A 263 17.21 -4.23 -19.77
C ALA A 263 17.82 -5.07 -18.64
N ARG A 264 18.69 -6.04 -18.98
CA ARG A 264 19.39 -6.88 -17.98
C ARG A 264 20.28 -6.08 -17.04
N SER A 265 20.86 -4.98 -17.51
CA SER A 265 21.71 -4.12 -16.69
C SER A 265 20.92 -3.31 -15.66
N TYR A 266 19.66 -2.97 -15.96
CA TYR A 266 18.73 -2.27 -15.07
C TYR A 266 18.00 -3.20 -14.08
N GLY A 267 17.86 -4.48 -14.42
CA GLY A 267 17.37 -5.56 -13.54
C GLY A 267 15.86 -5.83 -13.61
N ARG A 268 15.45 -7.05 -13.19
CA ARG A 268 14.10 -7.64 -13.36
C ARG A 268 12.93 -6.71 -13.03
N GLY A 269 13.03 -5.97 -11.92
CA GLY A 269 11.93 -5.15 -11.41
C GLY A 269 11.79 -3.78 -12.06
N ASN A 270 12.80 -3.35 -12.82
CA ASN A 270 12.86 -1.99 -13.37
C ASN A 270 13.01 -2.00 -14.91
N ALA A 271 12.95 -3.16 -15.56
CA ALA A 271 13.18 -3.29 -16.99
C ALA A 271 11.98 -3.93 -17.69
N LYS A 272 11.53 -3.33 -18.80
CA LYS A 272 10.42 -3.83 -19.62
C LYS A 272 10.81 -3.81 -21.09
N LEU A 273 10.68 -4.95 -21.77
CA LEU A 273 10.82 -5.06 -23.22
C LEU A 273 9.46 -5.02 -23.90
N HIS A 274 9.41 -4.52 -25.12
CA HIS A 274 8.21 -4.53 -25.92
C HIS A 274 7.84 -5.97 -26.30
N ALA A 275 6.55 -6.30 -26.37
CA ALA A 275 6.08 -7.66 -26.63
C ALA A 275 6.58 -8.25 -27.98
N ASN A 276 6.84 -7.37 -28.96
CA ASN A 276 7.37 -7.75 -30.27
C ASN A 276 8.90 -7.85 -30.33
N ASN A 277 9.61 -7.66 -29.22
CA ASN A 277 11.05 -7.90 -29.15
C ASN A 277 11.30 -9.41 -29.16
N LYS A 278 12.20 -9.89 -30.04
CA LYS A 278 12.58 -11.31 -30.17
C LYS A 278 12.98 -11.97 -28.84
N TYR A 279 13.48 -11.18 -27.90
CA TYR A 279 13.99 -11.62 -26.60
C TYR A 279 13.03 -11.37 -25.44
N HIS A 280 11.80 -10.90 -25.70
CA HIS A 280 10.82 -10.59 -24.66
C HIS A 280 10.64 -11.75 -23.66
N GLY A 281 10.33 -12.95 -24.17
CA GLY A 281 10.16 -14.14 -23.31
C GLY A 281 11.45 -14.65 -22.65
N ILE A 282 12.63 -14.31 -23.17
CA ILE A 282 13.92 -14.70 -22.57
C ILE A 282 14.21 -13.82 -21.36
N LEU A 283 13.88 -12.53 -21.41
CA LEU A 283 13.98 -11.66 -20.25
C LEU A 283 13.14 -12.24 -19.10
N ASP A 284 11.89 -12.59 -19.38
CA ASP A 284 10.98 -13.18 -18.39
C ASP A 284 11.45 -14.55 -17.86
N ALA A 285 11.85 -15.47 -18.74
CA ALA A 285 12.29 -16.82 -18.36
C ALA A 285 13.63 -16.82 -17.59
N SER A 286 14.56 -15.91 -17.91
CA SER A 286 15.82 -15.73 -17.15
C SER A 286 15.55 -15.33 -15.69
N PHE A 287 14.35 -14.81 -15.43
CA PHE A 287 13.93 -14.29 -14.14
C PHE A 287 12.95 -15.22 -13.40
N GLU A 288 12.29 -16.16 -14.07
CA GLU A 288 11.38 -17.16 -13.47
C GLU A 288 12.07 -18.17 -12.54
N SER A 289 13.41 -18.30 -12.60
CA SER A 289 14.18 -19.16 -11.69
C SER A 289 14.28 -18.63 -10.24
N MET A 290 13.67 -17.49 -9.91
CA MET A 290 13.63 -16.90 -8.56
C MET A 290 12.20 -16.48 -8.18
N THR A 291 11.76 -16.93 -7.01
CA THR A 291 10.38 -16.99 -6.49
C THR A 291 9.55 -15.70 -6.61
N ASN A 292 8.24 -15.85 -6.76
CA ASN A 292 7.19 -14.81 -6.86
C ASN A 292 7.06 -13.85 -5.65
N SER A 293 7.93 -13.96 -4.65
CA SER A 293 7.88 -13.21 -3.38
C SER A 293 8.43 -11.78 -3.45
N GLN A 294 8.96 -11.33 -4.59
CA GLN A 294 9.55 -9.99 -4.75
C GLN A 294 8.71 -9.01 -5.59
N ARG A 295 7.41 -9.24 -5.76
CA ARG A 295 6.51 -8.27 -6.42
C ARG A 295 6.12 -7.07 -5.54
N SER A 296 6.57 -6.98 -4.28
CA SER A 296 6.14 -5.92 -3.36
C SER A 296 7.25 -4.95 -2.92
N SER A 297 6.97 -3.66 -3.15
CA SER A 297 7.48 -2.45 -2.47
C SER A 297 8.88 -1.91 -2.81
N GLY A 298 9.81 -2.69 -3.40
CA GLY A 298 11.17 -2.21 -3.73
C GLY A 298 11.42 -1.80 -5.19
N ALA A 299 10.61 -2.28 -6.13
CA ALA A 299 10.82 -2.08 -7.57
C ALA A 299 10.34 -0.72 -8.11
N ALA A 300 9.66 0.10 -7.30
CA ALA A 300 9.06 1.35 -7.77
C ALA A 300 10.03 2.54 -7.79
N THR A 301 11.23 2.43 -7.20
CA THR A 301 12.10 3.59 -6.92
C THR A 301 13.44 3.58 -7.66
N ALA A 302 14.03 2.43 -8.00
CA ALA A 302 15.30 2.36 -8.76
C ALA A 302 15.10 2.73 -10.24
N PRO A 303 16.03 3.40 -10.96
CA PRO A 303 15.78 3.89 -12.32
C PRO A 303 15.31 2.79 -13.28
N GLN A 304 14.46 3.13 -14.24
CA GLN A 304 13.84 2.16 -15.15
C GLN A 304 14.48 2.10 -16.54
N PHE A 305 14.37 0.94 -17.19
CA PHE A 305 14.57 0.75 -18.62
C PHE A 305 13.24 0.31 -19.26
N GLU A 306 12.75 1.02 -20.25
CA GLU A 306 11.51 0.66 -20.96
C GLU A 306 11.75 0.70 -22.47
N GLU A 307 11.40 -0.37 -23.16
CA GLU A 307 11.35 -0.39 -24.61
C GLU A 307 9.92 -0.16 -25.10
N LEU A 308 9.75 0.83 -25.97
CA LEU A 308 8.49 1.26 -26.55
C LEU A 308 8.60 1.18 -28.07
N GLN A 309 7.60 0.64 -28.75
CA GLN A 309 7.60 0.67 -30.22
C GLN A 309 7.28 2.09 -30.70
N LEU A 310 8.20 2.68 -31.46
CA LEU A 310 7.91 3.89 -32.22
C LEU A 310 7.01 3.48 -33.39
N GLY A 311 5.77 3.98 -33.40
CA GLY A 311 4.86 3.74 -34.50
C GLY A 311 5.15 4.66 -35.69
N ILE A 312 4.22 4.73 -36.64
CA ILE A 312 4.39 5.42 -37.92
C ILE A 312 3.86 6.87 -37.94
N THR A 313 3.31 7.38 -36.83
CA THR A 313 2.72 8.74 -36.80
C THR A 313 3.49 9.71 -35.91
N TYR A 314 3.54 10.97 -36.33
CA TYR A 314 4.16 12.07 -35.57
C TYR A 314 3.57 12.25 -34.16
N SER A 315 2.25 12.04 -34.01
CA SER A 315 1.55 12.12 -32.72
C SER A 315 2.00 11.06 -31.72
N GLN A 316 2.49 9.90 -32.19
CA GLN A 316 2.96 8.83 -31.31
C GLN A 316 4.28 9.22 -30.64
N LEU A 317 5.23 9.82 -31.35
CA LEU A 317 6.49 10.30 -30.75
C LEU A 317 6.21 11.26 -29.59
N ARG A 318 5.38 12.28 -29.83
CA ARG A 318 4.99 13.26 -28.81
C ARG A 318 4.36 12.59 -27.58
N HIS A 319 3.41 11.68 -27.80
CA HIS A 319 2.75 10.94 -26.71
C HIS A 319 3.74 10.07 -25.91
N LEU A 320 4.62 9.33 -26.59
CA LEU A 320 5.60 8.45 -25.94
C LEU A 320 6.62 9.23 -25.11
N VAL A 321 7.07 10.39 -25.58
CA VAL A 321 7.99 11.24 -24.82
C VAL A 321 7.31 11.79 -23.57
N VAL A 322 6.10 12.35 -23.70
CA VAL A 322 5.33 12.86 -22.55
C VAL A 322 5.11 11.74 -21.53
N LYS A 323 4.69 10.55 -21.97
CA LYS A 323 4.51 9.37 -21.12
C LYS A 323 5.79 8.96 -20.39
N THR A 324 6.92 8.94 -21.10
CA THR A 324 8.22 8.58 -20.52
C THR A 324 8.61 9.54 -19.41
N VAL A 325 8.41 10.85 -19.65
CA VAL A 325 8.74 11.92 -18.71
C VAL A 325 7.83 11.88 -17.48
N THR A 326 6.52 11.74 -17.65
CA THR A 326 5.57 11.66 -16.52
C THR A 326 5.76 10.39 -15.68
N SER A 327 6.04 9.25 -16.31
CA SER A 327 6.41 8.01 -15.63
C SER A 327 7.70 8.17 -14.81
N SER A 328 8.72 8.79 -15.40
CA SER A 328 9.99 9.09 -14.72
C SER A 328 9.79 10.00 -13.50
N ALA A 329 8.99 11.06 -13.65
CA ALA A 329 8.66 12.00 -12.57
C ALA A 329 7.91 11.32 -11.42
N SER A 330 6.98 10.42 -11.71
CA SER A 330 6.22 9.66 -10.70
C SER A 330 7.16 8.79 -9.85
N ARG A 331 8.16 8.15 -10.47
CA ARG A 331 9.13 7.32 -9.75
C ARG A 331 10.10 8.17 -8.91
N THR A 332 10.50 9.33 -9.41
CA THR A 332 11.27 10.32 -8.63
C THR A 332 10.46 10.83 -7.44
N ALA A 333 9.17 11.12 -7.60
CA ALA A 333 8.29 11.54 -6.52
C ALA A 333 8.20 10.47 -5.41
N GLY A 334 8.07 9.19 -5.78
CA GLY A 334 8.13 8.09 -4.83
C GLY A 334 9.44 8.04 -4.04
N ARG A 335 10.59 8.22 -4.71
CA ARG A 335 11.91 8.30 -4.05
C ARG A 335 12.00 9.46 -3.07
N LEU A 336 11.67 10.68 -3.51
CA LEU A 336 11.77 11.88 -2.69
C LEU A 336 10.82 11.82 -1.49
N SER A 337 9.60 11.30 -1.68
CA SER A 337 8.64 11.06 -0.59
C SER A 337 9.23 10.16 0.49
N MET A 338 9.86 9.03 0.12
CA MET A 338 10.50 8.15 1.10
C MET A 338 11.69 8.82 1.80
N ALA A 339 12.48 9.60 1.06
CA ALA A 339 13.63 10.32 1.63
C ALA A 339 13.17 11.34 2.69
N VAL A 340 12.12 12.11 2.41
CA VAL A 340 11.50 13.05 3.37
C VAL A 340 11.04 12.30 4.63
N SER A 341 10.34 11.17 4.49
CA SER A 341 9.88 10.38 5.64
C SER A 341 11.03 9.82 6.48
N ARG A 342 12.15 9.43 5.86
CA ARG A 342 13.35 8.99 6.59
C ARG A 342 14.04 10.14 7.33
N ALA A 343 14.20 11.30 6.68
CA ALA A 343 14.84 12.47 7.27
C ALA A 343 14.12 12.93 8.55
N ILE A 344 12.78 13.02 8.50
CA ILE A 344 11.92 13.39 9.63
C ILE A 344 12.13 12.48 10.85
N ARG A 345 12.38 11.18 10.61
CA ARG A 345 12.60 10.19 11.69
C ARG A 345 14.03 10.20 12.23
N SER A 346 14.98 10.80 11.52
CA SER A 346 16.42 10.76 11.84
C SER A 346 16.92 11.88 12.78
N VAL A 347 16.03 12.72 13.33
CA VAL A 347 16.35 13.86 14.23
C VAL A 347 17.17 14.99 13.56
N ASN A 348 17.64 14.82 12.32
CA ASN A 348 18.25 15.88 11.51
C ASN A 348 17.28 16.39 10.43
N PRO A 349 16.68 17.58 10.59
CA PRO A 349 15.88 18.19 9.53
C PRO A 349 16.80 18.68 8.41
N SER A 350 16.89 17.94 7.32
CA SER A 350 17.48 18.41 6.06
C SER A 350 16.39 19.00 5.17
N THR A 351 16.68 20.10 4.46
CA THR A 351 15.73 20.67 3.50
C THR A 351 15.60 19.79 2.25
N ILE A 352 14.52 19.92 1.47
CA ILE A 352 14.37 19.18 0.19
C ILE A 352 15.52 19.51 -0.77
N GLU A 353 16.09 20.72 -0.70
CA GLU A 353 17.27 21.13 -1.45
C GLU A 353 18.54 20.35 -1.03
N ASP A 354 18.68 20.00 0.26
CA ASP A 354 19.78 19.16 0.75
C ASP A 354 19.60 17.68 0.34
N LEU A 355 18.35 17.19 0.30
CA LEU A 355 18.03 15.84 -0.20
C LEU A 355 18.33 15.69 -1.70
N ALA A 356 18.35 16.80 -2.45
CA ALA A 356 18.72 16.83 -3.86
C ALA A 356 20.24 16.65 -4.10
N ALA A 357 21.07 16.91 -3.08
CA ALA A 357 22.52 16.83 -3.13
C ALA A 357 23.11 15.53 -2.54
N ILE A 358 22.28 14.65 -1.98
CA ILE A 358 22.70 13.32 -1.57
C ILE A 358 22.89 12.49 -2.84
N HIS A 359 24.07 12.61 -3.47
CA HIS A 359 24.67 11.42 -4.05
C HIS A 359 24.74 10.41 -2.91
N GLU A 360 24.06 9.28 -3.06
CA GLU A 360 24.25 8.12 -2.20
C GLU A 360 25.68 7.63 -2.43
N GLU A 361 26.64 8.26 -1.73
CA GLU A 361 27.96 7.70 -1.53
C GLU A 361 27.77 6.39 -0.77
N ASP A 362 27.74 5.30 -1.54
CA ASP A 362 28.09 3.94 -1.16
C ASP A 362 27.61 3.47 0.24
N ASP A 363 26.42 2.86 0.28
CA ASP A 363 26.15 1.70 1.15
C ASP A 363 26.92 0.43 0.67
N HIS A 364 28.11 0.63 0.07
CA HIS A 364 29.13 -0.38 -0.18
C HIS A 364 30.34 -0.25 0.75
N VAL A 365 30.29 0.60 1.79
CA VAL A 365 31.30 0.58 2.85
C VAL A 365 31.07 -0.62 3.77
N GLY A 366 31.69 -1.74 3.39
CA GLY A 366 32.09 -2.79 4.33
C GLY A 366 30.99 -3.77 4.73
N ARG A 367 30.67 -4.72 3.84
CA ARG A 367 30.35 -6.09 4.27
C ARG A 367 31.53 -6.62 5.10
N ARG A 368 31.52 -6.36 6.41
CA ARG A 368 32.08 -7.34 7.35
C ARG A 368 31.11 -8.52 7.32
N ASN A 369 31.63 -9.68 6.94
CA ASN A 369 30.97 -10.96 7.08
C ASN A 369 30.61 -11.20 8.56
N ASP A 370 29.48 -10.67 8.99
CA ASP A 370 28.76 -11.21 10.15
C ASP A 370 27.44 -11.76 9.63
N SER A 371 27.56 -12.90 8.95
CA SER A 371 26.47 -13.71 8.43
C SER A 371 25.66 -14.29 9.60
N SER A 372 24.68 -13.53 10.09
CA SER A 372 23.50 -14.09 10.79
C SER A 372 22.29 -13.12 10.79
N GLU A 373 22.07 -12.38 9.69
CA GLU A 373 20.77 -11.76 9.44
C GLU A 373 19.73 -12.88 9.20
N GLY A 374 18.85 -13.09 10.19
CA GLY A 374 17.77 -14.06 10.11
C GLY A 374 16.76 -13.66 9.03
N SER A 375 17.00 -14.10 7.79
CA SER A 375 16.05 -14.05 6.69
C SER A 375 14.72 -14.66 7.14
N VAL A 376 13.64 -13.87 7.07
CA VAL A 376 12.29 -14.34 7.38
C VAL A 376 11.93 -15.41 6.34
N THR A 377 11.78 -16.66 6.78
CA THR A 377 11.42 -17.76 5.89
C THR A 377 9.92 -17.71 5.60
N LEU A 378 9.55 -17.44 4.35
CA LEU A 378 8.16 -17.38 3.91
C LEU A 378 7.57 -18.78 3.65
N GLU A 379 6.29 -18.94 3.97
CA GLU A 379 5.49 -20.12 3.61
C GLU A 379 4.96 -19.99 2.18
N ASN A 380 5.29 -20.96 1.31
CA ASN A 380 4.87 -20.98 -0.09
C ASN A 380 3.67 -21.92 -0.35
N LEU A 381 3.07 -22.49 0.70
CA LEU A 381 1.95 -23.41 0.56
C LEU A 381 0.63 -22.63 0.50
N PRO A 382 -0.36 -23.08 -0.32
CA PRO A 382 -1.70 -22.54 -0.27
C PRO A 382 -2.32 -22.62 1.13
N PRO A 383 -3.19 -21.68 1.52
CA PRO A 383 -3.74 -21.65 2.86
C PRO A 383 -4.69 -22.84 3.11
N GLN A 384 -4.59 -23.46 4.29
CA GLN A 384 -5.37 -24.64 4.69
C GLN A 384 -6.36 -24.29 5.80
N TRP A 385 -7.28 -23.36 5.53
CA TRP A 385 -8.20 -22.77 6.50
C TRP A 385 -9.00 -23.77 7.34
N THR A 386 -9.37 -24.92 6.76
CA THR A 386 -10.22 -25.94 7.40
C THR A 386 -9.43 -27.03 8.13
N THR A 387 -8.10 -27.02 8.05
CA THR A 387 -7.28 -28.09 8.64
C THR A 387 -7.07 -27.81 10.15
N PRO A 388 -7.54 -28.70 11.05
CA PRO A 388 -7.40 -28.49 12.49
C PRO A 388 -5.93 -28.36 12.90
N GLY A 389 -5.62 -27.34 13.71
CA GLY A 389 -4.26 -27.10 14.19
C GLY A 389 -3.29 -26.52 13.16
N TRP A 390 -3.73 -26.23 11.92
CA TRP A 390 -2.88 -25.56 10.93
C TRP A 390 -2.50 -24.14 11.37
N LEU A 391 -3.43 -23.37 11.93
CA LEU A 391 -3.14 -22.15 12.68
C LEU A 391 -2.52 -22.55 14.04
N ASP A 392 -1.20 -22.58 14.11
CA ASP A 392 -0.40 -23.20 15.17
C ASP A 392 -0.08 -22.28 16.36
N LEU A 393 -0.35 -20.98 16.23
CA LEU A 393 -0.24 -20.01 17.31
C LEU A 393 -1.62 -19.63 17.86
N ARG A 394 -1.73 -19.56 19.19
CA ARG A 394 -2.90 -19.01 19.89
C ARG A 394 -2.49 -17.78 20.69
N LEU A 395 -3.14 -16.64 20.42
CA LEU A 395 -2.81 -15.35 21.03
C LEU A 395 -4.05 -14.75 21.72
N GLN A 396 -3.86 -14.26 22.94
CA GLN A 396 -4.84 -13.40 23.60
C GLN A 396 -4.44 -11.95 23.34
N VAL A 397 -5.31 -11.21 22.67
CA VAL A 397 -5.01 -9.86 22.22
C VAL A 397 -6.10 -8.89 22.60
N ASP A 398 -5.66 -7.69 22.93
CA ASP A 398 -6.50 -6.55 23.27
C ASP A 398 -6.15 -5.41 22.32
N GLY A 399 -7.11 -4.54 22.00
CA GLY A 399 -6.81 -3.43 21.12
C GLY A 399 -8.00 -2.56 20.77
N PHE A 400 -8.00 -2.07 19.54
CA PHE A 400 -8.98 -1.14 19.02
C PHE A 400 -9.41 -1.54 17.60
N CYS A 401 -10.68 -1.29 17.29
CA CYS A 401 -11.22 -1.44 15.94
C CYS A 401 -12.09 -0.22 15.57
N PRO A 402 -12.30 0.07 14.27
CA PRO A 402 -13.14 1.18 13.85
C PRO A 402 -14.60 1.00 14.30
N ALA A 403 -15.14 2.02 14.96
CA ALA A 403 -16.55 2.09 15.31
C ALA A 403 -17.34 2.82 14.21
N ILE A 404 -17.18 2.38 12.97
CA ILE A 404 -17.90 2.97 11.82
C ILE A 404 -19.33 2.50 11.91
N VAL A 405 -20.18 3.33 12.50
CA VAL A 405 -21.63 3.11 12.52
C VAL A 405 -22.25 4.26 11.73
N VAL A 406 -22.66 3.97 10.51
CA VAL A 406 -23.36 4.94 9.65
C VAL A 406 -24.73 5.15 10.24
N HIS A 407 -25.01 6.34 10.76
CA HIS A 407 -26.30 6.62 11.42
C HIS A 407 -27.11 7.74 10.74
N ASN A 408 -26.52 8.55 9.87
CA ASN A 408 -27.20 9.69 9.25
C ASN A 408 -26.36 10.33 8.12
N ALA A 409 -26.96 11.32 7.43
CA ALA A 409 -26.33 12.10 6.37
C ALA A 409 -25.00 12.76 6.78
N ASN A 410 -24.77 13.06 8.07
CA ASN A 410 -23.67 13.93 8.49
C ASN A 410 -22.39 13.16 8.90
N THR A 411 -22.41 11.83 8.89
CA THR A 411 -21.31 11.01 9.44
C THR A 411 -19.95 11.34 8.79
N LEU A 412 -19.89 11.44 7.46
CA LEU A 412 -18.66 11.78 6.76
C LEU A 412 -18.20 13.22 7.09
N SER A 413 -19.13 14.18 7.10
CA SER A 413 -18.84 15.57 7.41
C SER A 413 -18.26 15.74 8.82
N ASP A 414 -18.83 15.05 9.80
CA ASP A 414 -18.30 15.05 11.18
C ASP A 414 -16.89 14.46 11.24
N MET A 415 -16.62 13.36 10.52
CA MET A 415 -15.29 12.73 10.45
C MET A 415 -14.25 13.60 9.73
N MET A 416 -14.66 14.39 8.73
CA MET A 416 -13.79 15.35 8.05
C MET A 416 -13.45 16.55 8.95
N ALA A 417 -14.34 16.95 9.84
CA ALA A 417 -14.15 18.11 10.71
C ALA A 417 -13.12 17.90 11.83
N ASP A 418 -13.06 16.71 12.45
CA ASP A 418 -12.10 16.41 13.53
C ASP A 418 -11.82 14.88 13.62
N ASP A 419 -10.55 14.49 13.77
CA ASP A 419 -10.12 13.10 13.97
C ASP A 419 -10.81 12.39 15.16
N LYS A 420 -11.22 13.14 16.19
CA LYS A 420 -11.96 12.63 17.35
C LYS A 420 -13.35 12.12 16.98
N ASN A 421 -13.90 12.52 15.85
CA ASN A 421 -15.18 12.03 15.35
C ASN A 421 -15.05 10.66 14.66
N ILE A 422 -13.82 10.24 14.34
CA ILE A 422 -13.51 8.87 13.90
C ILE A 422 -13.43 7.98 15.16
N LYS A 423 -14.60 7.49 15.59
CA LYS A 423 -14.74 6.72 16.83
C LYS A 423 -14.09 5.33 16.71
N LEU A 424 -13.55 4.87 17.84
CA LEU A 424 -12.94 3.55 17.98
C LEU A 424 -13.66 2.74 19.06
N ASN A 425 -13.80 1.44 18.85
CA ASN A 425 -14.25 0.48 19.85
C ASN A 425 -13.05 -0.23 20.47
N VAL A 426 -13.14 -0.56 21.76
CA VAL A 426 -12.16 -1.43 22.41
C VAL A 426 -12.52 -2.85 22.03
N THR A 427 -11.54 -3.66 21.64
CA THR A 427 -11.76 -5.05 21.26
C THR A 427 -10.84 -5.98 22.04
N ARG A 428 -11.36 -7.16 22.38
CA ARG A 428 -10.64 -8.29 22.98
C ARG A 428 -10.93 -9.53 22.16
N LEU A 429 -9.87 -10.20 21.69
CA LEU A 429 -9.99 -11.34 20.79
C LEU A 429 -9.07 -12.48 21.22
N THR A 430 -9.51 -13.71 20.93
CA THR A 430 -8.63 -14.87 20.86
C THR A 430 -8.30 -15.11 19.39
N LEU A 431 -7.03 -14.94 19.01
CA LEU A 431 -6.58 -15.19 17.64
C LEU A 431 -5.89 -16.54 17.52
N TYR A 432 -6.13 -17.18 16.39
CA TYR A 432 -5.34 -18.30 15.90
C TYR A 432 -4.56 -17.83 14.66
N ALA A 433 -3.25 -18.04 14.61
CA ALA A 433 -2.43 -17.55 13.51
C ALA A 433 -1.37 -18.58 13.08
N ARG A 434 -0.86 -18.43 11.85
CA ARG A 434 0.33 -19.15 11.40
C ARG A 434 1.59 -18.55 12.01
N SER A 435 2.48 -19.41 12.49
CA SER A 435 3.81 -19.01 12.96
C SER A 435 4.73 -18.56 11.82
N LYS A 436 4.54 -19.11 10.61
CA LYS A 436 5.29 -18.74 9.42
C LYS A 436 4.49 -17.73 8.58
N PRO A 437 5.04 -16.55 8.28
CA PRO A 437 4.37 -15.60 7.39
C PRO A 437 4.37 -16.11 5.95
N PHE A 438 3.34 -15.76 5.18
CA PHE A 438 3.23 -16.11 3.76
C PHE A 438 3.71 -14.98 2.84
N ALA A 439 3.74 -13.75 3.35
CA ALA A 439 4.19 -12.58 2.60
C ALA A 439 4.94 -11.60 3.50
N GLU A 440 5.75 -10.76 2.88
CA GLU A 440 6.46 -9.67 3.55
C GLU A 440 6.43 -8.39 2.73
N GLY A 441 6.26 -7.25 3.41
CA GLY A 441 6.44 -5.92 2.84
C GLY A 441 7.76 -5.31 3.31
N SER A 442 7.93 -4.01 3.05
CA SER A 442 9.11 -3.24 3.48
C SER A 442 9.32 -3.25 5.00
N VAL A 443 8.24 -3.12 5.78
CA VAL A 443 8.31 -2.96 7.25
C VAL A 443 7.51 -4.01 8.05
N ARG A 444 6.62 -4.76 7.38
CA ARG A 444 5.70 -5.73 7.99
C ARG A 444 5.86 -7.11 7.36
N VAL A 445 5.50 -8.16 8.10
CA VAL A 445 5.24 -9.52 7.60
C VAL A 445 3.76 -9.83 7.78
N ALA A 446 3.21 -10.69 6.92
CA ALA A 446 1.81 -11.08 6.92
C ALA A 446 1.68 -12.60 7.13
N ALA A 447 0.84 -12.99 8.08
CA ALA A 447 0.53 -14.38 8.41
C ALA A 447 -0.98 -14.63 8.33
N TYR A 448 -1.37 -15.83 7.93
CA TYR A 448 -2.78 -16.23 7.95
C TYR A 448 -3.31 -16.31 9.38
N ALA A 449 -4.54 -15.85 9.60
CA ALA A 449 -5.15 -15.80 10.91
C ALA A 449 -6.66 -16.08 10.87
N GLY A 450 -7.19 -16.49 12.02
CA GLY A 450 -8.59 -16.70 12.32
C GLY A 450 -8.91 -16.22 13.73
N THR A 451 -10.19 -16.06 14.04
CA THR A 451 -10.66 -15.76 15.41
C THR A 451 -11.35 -16.98 16.01
N ALA A 452 -11.83 -16.90 17.25
CA ALA A 452 -12.35 -18.05 17.96
C ALA A 452 -13.81 -18.37 17.63
N ALA A 453 -14.62 -17.36 17.34
CA ALA A 453 -16.06 -17.51 17.11
C ALA A 453 -16.49 -17.22 15.66
N SER A 454 -15.60 -16.72 14.81
CA SER A 454 -15.85 -16.44 13.38
C SER A 454 -15.18 -17.48 12.50
N SER A 455 -15.88 -17.90 11.45
CA SER A 455 -15.32 -18.64 10.31
C SER A 455 -14.62 -17.73 9.28
N GLY A 456 -14.55 -16.42 9.57
CA GLY A 456 -13.87 -15.43 8.73
C GLY A 456 -12.38 -15.74 8.55
N ARG A 457 -11.88 -15.44 7.34
CA ARG A 457 -10.46 -15.56 6.98
C ARG A 457 -9.78 -14.20 7.19
N TYR A 458 -8.68 -14.16 7.93
CA TYR A 458 -7.98 -12.93 8.28
C TYR A 458 -6.49 -13.01 7.98
N VAL A 459 -5.86 -11.85 7.95
CA VAL A 459 -4.41 -11.66 7.89
C VAL A 459 -3.98 -10.91 9.14
N MET A 460 -3.00 -11.48 9.84
CA MET A 460 -2.30 -10.82 10.92
C MET A 460 -0.98 -10.24 10.39
N LYS A 461 -0.78 -8.93 10.52
CA LYS A 461 0.49 -8.27 10.17
C LYS A 461 1.27 -7.90 11.43
N SER A 462 2.59 -8.12 11.40
CA SER A 462 3.51 -7.74 12.47
C SER A 462 4.77 -7.06 11.92
N PHE A 463 5.41 -6.18 12.68
CA PHE A 463 6.62 -5.46 12.23
C PHE A 463 7.89 -6.33 12.27
N LYS A 464 8.82 -6.13 11.32
CA LYS A 464 10.05 -6.92 11.18
C LYS A 464 11.11 -6.68 12.28
N LYS A 465 11.25 -5.44 12.77
CA LYS A 465 11.93 -4.93 13.99
C LYS A 465 12.03 -3.39 13.85
N HIS A 466 11.97 -2.61 14.93
CA HIS A 466 11.88 -1.13 14.93
C HIS A 466 10.66 -0.54 14.17
N GLY A 467 9.47 -1.12 14.39
CA GLY A 467 8.23 -0.68 13.72
C GLY A 467 7.50 0.50 14.38
N LYS A 468 6.51 1.02 13.65
CA LYS A 468 5.51 2.01 14.11
C LYS A 468 4.88 1.58 15.46
N GLY A 469 4.63 2.53 16.34
CA GLY A 469 3.92 2.33 17.60
C GLY A 469 2.40 2.21 17.44
N LEU A 470 1.70 2.08 18.58
CA LEU A 470 0.24 2.02 18.64
C LEU A 470 -0.43 3.27 18.05
N ALA A 471 0.20 4.44 18.24
CA ALA A 471 -0.31 5.72 17.78
C ALA A 471 -0.40 5.76 16.25
N GLU A 472 0.66 5.36 15.56
CA GLU A 472 0.72 5.34 14.10
C GLU A 472 -0.20 4.26 13.52
N ALA A 473 -0.32 3.12 14.18
CA ALA A 473 -1.29 2.09 13.80
C ALA A 473 -2.74 2.58 13.94
N ALA A 474 -3.05 3.26 15.04
CA ALA A 474 -4.36 3.85 15.27
C ALA A 474 -4.68 4.96 14.26
N GLU A 475 -3.68 5.72 13.83
CA GLU A 475 -3.83 6.69 12.76
C GLU A 475 -4.11 6.02 11.40
N ASP A 476 -3.35 4.99 11.03
CA ASP A 476 -3.60 4.19 9.81
C ASP A 476 -5.04 3.62 9.82
N MET A 477 -5.51 3.15 10.98
CA MET A 477 -6.88 2.67 11.17
C MET A 477 -7.93 3.78 11.00
N ARG A 478 -7.68 5.00 11.50
CA ARG A 478 -8.57 6.16 11.32
C ARG A 478 -8.65 6.60 9.86
N ILE A 479 -7.51 6.62 9.15
CA ILE A 479 -7.44 6.93 7.72
C ILE A 479 -8.33 5.96 6.93
N GLN A 480 -8.16 4.66 7.16
CA GLN A 480 -8.94 3.63 6.48
C GLN A 480 -10.44 3.75 6.79
N ALA A 481 -10.80 4.11 8.01
CA ALA A 481 -12.18 4.38 8.40
C ALA A 481 -12.78 5.59 7.66
N LEU A 482 -12.03 6.69 7.52
CA LEU A 482 -12.45 7.87 6.76
C LEU A 482 -12.60 7.56 5.27
N CYS A 483 -11.66 6.81 4.68
CA CYS A 483 -11.76 6.36 3.28
C CYS A 483 -13.03 5.52 3.05
N LYS A 484 -13.36 4.65 4.00
CA LYS A 484 -14.59 3.86 3.97
C LYS A 484 -15.86 4.71 4.07
N ALA A 485 -15.84 5.79 4.86
CA ALA A 485 -16.95 6.75 4.92
C ALA A 485 -17.16 7.47 3.57
N PHE A 486 -16.08 7.84 2.86
CA PHE A 486 -16.20 8.33 1.48
C PHE A 486 -16.79 7.28 0.54
N ALA A 487 -16.37 6.01 0.67
CA ALA A 487 -16.87 4.92 -0.17
C ALA A 487 -18.38 4.68 0.02
N LEU A 488 -18.89 4.79 1.25
CA LEU A 488 -20.33 4.68 1.54
C LEU A 488 -21.16 5.68 0.74
N GLU A 489 -20.79 6.97 0.77
CA GLU A 489 -21.47 8.01 -0.01
C GLU A 489 -21.29 7.80 -1.52
N PHE A 490 -20.07 7.51 -1.97
CA PHE A 490 -19.76 7.27 -3.39
C PHE A 490 -20.62 6.14 -3.98
N ASN A 491 -20.71 5.02 -3.25
CA ASN A 491 -21.54 3.89 -3.65
C ASN A 491 -23.03 4.25 -3.69
N GLY A 492 -23.52 5.02 -2.71
CA GLY A 492 -24.90 5.48 -2.66
C GLY A 492 -25.29 6.43 -3.80
N LEU A 493 -24.35 7.28 -4.25
CA LEU A 493 -24.53 8.18 -5.39
C LEU A 493 -24.60 7.45 -6.74
N LEU A 494 -23.77 6.42 -6.92
CA LEU A 494 -23.59 5.74 -8.20
C LEU A 494 -24.38 4.44 -8.32
N LYS A 495 -24.90 3.92 -7.21
CA LYS A 495 -25.53 2.59 -7.10
C LYS A 495 -24.58 1.48 -7.60
N VAL A 496 -23.33 1.54 -7.17
CA VAL A 496 -22.27 0.58 -7.56
C VAL A 496 -22.61 -0.82 -7.06
N ASP A 497 -22.41 -1.84 -7.89
CA ASP A 497 -22.60 -3.25 -7.56
C ASP A 497 -21.54 -4.13 -8.26
N PRO A 498 -20.74 -4.93 -7.53
CA PRO A 498 -20.59 -4.91 -6.07
C PRO A 498 -20.01 -3.57 -5.58
N PRO A 499 -20.35 -3.10 -4.36
CA PRO A 499 -19.87 -1.82 -3.84
C PRO A 499 -18.33 -1.74 -3.80
N LEU A 500 -17.77 -0.58 -4.15
CA LEU A 500 -16.35 -0.28 -3.88
C LEU A 500 -16.17 -0.23 -2.36
N ASP A 501 -15.25 -1.03 -1.83
CA ASP A 501 -15.12 -1.14 -0.38
C ASP A 501 -13.67 -1.11 0.10
N PHE A 502 -13.45 -0.49 1.25
CA PHE A 502 -12.21 -0.60 2.00
C PHE A 502 -12.36 -1.62 3.12
N ILE A 503 -11.45 -2.59 3.19
CA ILE A 503 -11.40 -3.50 4.34
C ILE A 503 -11.15 -2.70 5.62
N VAL A 504 -11.41 -3.30 6.78
CA VAL A 504 -11.11 -2.66 8.07
C VAL A 504 -9.91 -3.30 8.73
N THR A 505 -9.10 -2.46 9.36
CA THR A 505 -7.91 -2.88 10.10
C THR A 505 -8.15 -2.67 11.59
N SER A 506 -7.89 -3.68 12.40
CA SER A 506 -7.89 -3.58 13.87
C SER A 506 -6.46 -3.53 14.39
N CYS A 507 -6.19 -2.63 15.34
CA CYS A 507 -4.88 -2.50 15.98
C CYS A 507 -4.87 -3.26 17.31
N LEU A 508 -3.98 -4.22 17.46
CA LEU A 508 -3.99 -5.19 18.55
C LEU A 508 -2.62 -5.23 19.24
N GLN A 509 -2.62 -5.61 20.52
CA GLN A 509 -1.43 -5.87 21.32
C GLN A 509 -1.67 -7.12 22.18
N HIS A 510 -0.59 -7.77 22.59
CA HIS A 510 -0.67 -8.90 23.51
C HIS A 510 -1.30 -8.49 24.84
N ALA A 511 -2.16 -9.35 25.40
CA ALA A 511 -2.73 -9.10 26.71
C ALA A 511 -1.61 -9.03 27.80
N PRO A 512 -1.69 -8.08 28.75
CA PRO A 512 -0.60 -7.76 29.68
C PRO A 512 -0.18 -8.89 30.65
N ASN A 513 -0.96 -9.98 30.76
CA ASN A 513 -0.71 -11.08 31.70
C ASN A 513 -0.14 -12.35 31.04
N THR A 514 0.35 -12.28 29.80
CA THR A 514 0.93 -13.45 29.11
C THR A 514 2.41 -13.57 29.45
N ALA A 515 2.77 -14.54 30.30
CA ALA A 515 4.15 -14.78 30.74
C ALA A 515 5.06 -15.07 29.53
N GLY A 516 6.01 -14.16 29.26
CA GLY A 516 7.02 -14.30 28.18
C GLY A 516 7.16 -13.09 27.25
N SER A 517 6.25 -12.12 27.27
CA SER A 517 6.32 -10.94 26.37
C SER A 517 7.26 -9.86 26.91
N ARG A 518 8.55 -9.94 26.57
CA ARG A 518 9.55 -8.90 26.92
C ARG A 518 9.53 -7.67 26.00
N ASN A 519 8.67 -7.62 24.98
CA ASN A 519 8.40 -6.43 24.17
C ASN A 519 6.93 -6.48 23.71
N ALA A 520 6.13 -5.45 24.05
CA ALA A 520 4.76 -5.31 23.55
C ALA A 520 4.77 -5.10 22.03
N ALA A 521 4.80 -6.19 21.26
CA ALA A 521 4.73 -6.13 19.81
C ALA A 521 3.27 -5.86 19.40
N TYR A 522 3.06 -4.75 18.69
CA TYR A 522 1.79 -4.41 18.06
C TYR A 522 1.56 -5.27 16.82
N LEU A 523 0.29 -5.58 16.60
CA LEU A 523 -0.21 -6.40 15.50
C LEU A 523 -1.36 -5.66 14.84
N SER A 524 -1.56 -5.87 13.54
CA SER A 524 -2.81 -5.50 12.89
C SER A 524 -3.54 -6.74 12.39
N LEU A 525 -4.87 -6.73 12.49
CA LEU A 525 -5.74 -7.77 11.95
C LEU A 525 -6.66 -7.17 10.92
N GLU A 526 -6.71 -7.78 9.74
CA GLU A 526 -7.55 -7.34 8.63
C GLU A 526 -8.16 -8.55 7.90
N PRO A 527 -9.32 -8.42 7.23
CA PRO A 527 -9.87 -9.47 6.39
C PRO A 527 -8.88 -9.93 5.31
N PHE A 528 -8.85 -11.24 5.04
CA PHE A 528 -8.09 -11.78 3.92
C PHE A 528 -8.73 -11.36 2.58
N ILE A 529 -7.95 -10.70 1.72
CA ILE A 529 -8.34 -10.38 0.35
C ILE A 529 -7.87 -11.52 -0.56
N GLU A 530 -8.80 -12.11 -1.29
CA GLU A 530 -8.56 -13.17 -2.26
C GLU A 530 -8.51 -12.59 -3.68
N GLY A 531 -7.59 -13.07 -4.51
CA GLY A 531 -7.44 -12.67 -5.90
C GLY A 531 -6.13 -11.94 -6.20
N ASP A 532 -6.02 -11.46 -7.45
CA ASP A 532 -4.84 -10.75 -7.92
C ASP A 532 -4.83 -9.32 -7.36
N TYR A 533 -3.70 -8.95 -6.77
CA TYR A 533 -3.52 -7.65 -6.15
C TYR A 533 -3.12 -6.62 -7.21
N VAL A 534 -3.93 -5.57 -7.36
CA VAL A 534 -3.77 -4.50 -8.35
C VAL A 534 -3.61 -3.17 -7.63
N LYS A 535 -2.65 -2.37 -8.08
CA LYS A 535 -2.51 -0.96 -7.68
C LYS A 535 -3.03 -0.08 -8.81
N TYR A 536 -4.06 0.71 -8.53
CA TYR A 536 -4.77 1.54 -9.51
C TYR A 536 -4.18 2.94 -9.63
N ASN A 537 -3.74 3.52 -8.52
CA ASN A 537 -2.97 4.76 -8.48
C ASN A 537 -2.03 4.79 -7.26
N THR A 538 -1.22 5.82 -7.14
CA THR A 538 -0.34 6.07 -5.97
C THR A 538 -0.58 7.46 -5.40
N ASN A 539 0.07 7.76 -4.28
CA ASN A 539 0.19 9.11 -3.75
C ASN A 539 1.24 9.99 -4.47
N SER A 540 1.88 9.49 -5.53
CA SER A 540 3.02 10.13 -6.22
C SER A 540 2.88 10.08 -7.75
N ALA A 541 1.70 10.47 -8.25
CA ALA A 541 1.36 10.67 -9.67
C ALA A 541 1.29 9.42 -10.57
N TYR A 542 1.57 8.22 -10.07
CA TYR A 542 1.33 7.01 -10.87
C TYR A 542 -0.17 6.69 -11.01
N VAL A 543 -0.60 6.39 -12.23
CA VAL A 543 -1.91 5.82 -12.61
C VAL A 543 -1.67 4.55 -13.41
N ASN A 544 -2.44 3.49 -13.14
CA ASN A 544 -2.31 2.24 -13.87
C ASN A 544 -2.99 2.32 -15.25
N GLU A 545 -2.22 2.73 -16.25
CA GLU A 545 -2.68 2.81 -17.65
C GLU A 545 -2.80 1.44 -18.32
N GLU A 546 -2.17 0.38 -17.80
CA GLU A 546 -2.21 -0.96 -18.40
C GLU A 546 -3.61 -1.57 -18.34
N LEU A 547 -4.42 -1.13 -17.38
CA LEU A 547 -5.83 -1.52 -17.25
C LEU A 547 -6.74 -0.80 -18.25
N GLY A 548 -6.26 0.25 -18.94
CA GLY A 548 -7.01 0.99 -19.95
C GLY A 548 -8.42 1.37 -19.49
N ASP A 549 -9.43 0.92 -20.24
CA ASP A 549 -10.85 1.16 -19.99
C ASP A 549 -11.50 0.20 -18.99
N ASP A 550 -10.71 -0.49 -18.17
CA ASP A 550 -11.24 -1.31 -17.08
C ASP A 550 -12.21 -0.50 -16.21
N PRO A 551 -13.47 -0.95 -16.04
CA PRO A 551 -14.49 -0.18 -15.32
C PRO A 551 -14.11 0.12 -13.88
N PHE A 552 -13.39 -0.80 -13.21
CA PHE A 552 -12.99 -0.59 -11.83
C PHE A 552 -11.84 0.42 -11.73
N ASN A 553 -10.86 0.38 -12.65
CA ASN A 553 -9.80 1.38 -12.73
C ASN A 553 -10.38 2.79 -12.94
N GLN A 554 -11.33 2.94 -13.88
CA GLN A 554 -12.03 4.22 -14.08
C GLN A 554 -12.75 4.67 -12.80
N MET A 555 -13.44 3.76 -12.13
CA MET A 555 -14.11 4.03 -10.86
C MET A 555 -13.13 4.43 -9.75
N ALA A 556 -11.96 3.80 -9.66
CA ALA A 556 -10.92 4.13 -8.71
C ALA A 556 -10.39 5.56 -8.92
N GLN A 557 -10.08 5.97 -10.15
CA GLN A 557 -9.64 7.35 -10.43
C GLN A 557 -10.74 8.37 -10.11
N ALA A 558 -11.99 8.05 -10.43
CA ALA A 558 -13.13 8.91 -10.12
C ALA A 558 -13.42 8.97 -8.62
N PHE A 559 -13.18 7.90 -7.86
CA PHE A 559 -13.30 7.89 -6.41
C PHE A 559 -12.29 8.85 -5.76
N SER A 560 -11.02 8.80 -6.17
CA SER A 560 -10.02 9.78 -5.73
C SER A 560 -10.47 11.21 -6.00
N HIS A 561 -10.89 11.52 -7.24
CA HIS A 561 -11.40 12.86 -7.60
C HIS A 561 -12.62 13.26 -6.77
N PHE A 562 -13.58 12.34 -6.57
CA PHE A 562 -14.76 12.56 -5.75
C PHE A 562 -14.38 12.94 -4.31
N THR A 563 -13.39 12.29 -3.69
CA THR A 563 -13.00 12.63 -2.32
C THR A 563 -12.50 14.08 -2.18
N PHE A 564 -11.80 14.58 -3.20
CA PHE A 564 -11.35 15.98 -3.25
C PHE A 564 -12.50 16.96 -3.47
N GLU A 565 -13.40 16.65 -4.39
CA GLU A 565 -14.59 17.46 -4.65
C GLU A 565 -15.49 17.52 -3.40
N ARG A 566 -15.83 16.35 -2.83
CA ARG A 566 -16.76 16.20 -1.71
C ARG A 566 -16.25 16.83 -0.42
N SER A 567 -14.93 16.91 -0.26
CA SER A 567 -14.27 17.52 0.89
C SER A 567 -13.93 19.00 0.69
N TRP A 568 -14.36 19.64 -0.41
CA TRP A 568 -14.04 21.03 -0.71
C TRP A 568 -12.53 21.31 -0.76
N GLY A 569 -11.77 20.34 -1.28
CA GLY A 569 -10.31 20.41 -1.42
C GLY A 569 -9.53 20.23 -0.12
N HIS A 570 -10.16 19.70 0.94
CA HIS A 570 -9.47 19.42 2.19
C HIS A 570 -8.80 18.04 2.22
N PHE A 571 -9.37 17.04 1.54
CA PHE A 571 -8.88 15.66 1.55
C PHE A 571 -8.80 15.09 0.13
N LEU A 572 -7.81 14.24 -0.12
CA LEU A 572 -7.74 13.42 -1.34
C LEU A 572 -7.28 12.01 -0.96
N VAL A 573 -8.09 11.01 -1.29
CA VAL A 573 -7.72 9.60 -1.12
C VAL A 573 -6.96 9.10 -2.35
N THR A 574 -5.81 8.48 -2.12
CA THR A 574 -4.85 7.99 -3.13
C THR A 574 -4.29 6.63 -2.70
N ASP A 575 -3.37 6.06 -3.49
CA ASP A 575 -2.80 4.72 -3.28
C ASP A 575 -3.89 3.66 -3.22
N LEU A 576 -4.85 3.74 -4.15
CA LEU A 576 -5.94 2.78 -4.27
C LEU A 576 -5.39 1.44 -4.78
N GLN A 577 -5.46 0.42 -3.95
CA GLN A 577 -4.89 -0.90 -4.21
C GLN A 577 -5.70 -2.00 -3.51
N GLY A 578 -5.76 -3.18 -4.12
CA GLY A 578 -6.55 -4.30 -3.60
C GLY A 578 -6.87 -5.34 -4.67
N SER A 579 -7.97 -6.08 -4.50
CA SER A 579 -8.42 -7.08 -5.47
C SER A 579 -9.92 -6.97 -5.73
N GLY A 580 -10.30 -6.92 -7.01
CA GLY A 580 -11.68 -6.65 -7.41
C GLY A 580 -12.20 -5.35 -6.79
N HIS A 581 -13.32 -5.45 -6.07
CA HIS A 581 -13.96 -4.32 -5.39
C HIS A 581 -13.46 -4.02 -3.98
N LEU A 582 -12.54 -4.85 -3.45
CA LEU A 582 -12.00 -4.72 -2.09
C LEU A 582 -10.62 -4.04 -2.12
N LEU A 583 -10.53 -2.89 -1.48
CA LEU A 583 -9.33 -2.05 -1.36
C LEU A 583 -8.77 -2.10 0.06
N THR A 584 -7.46 -1.85 0.19
CA THR A 584 -6.76 -1.81 1.48
C THR A 584 -5.59 -0.83 1.47
N ASP A 585 -5.09 -0.50 2.66
CA ASP A 585 -3.91 0.36 2.90
C ASP A 585 -3.95 1.66 2.05
N PRO A 586 -5.04 2.47 2.05
CA PRO A 586 -5.09 3.72 1.28
C PRO A 586 -4.22 4.82 1.90
N ALA A 587 -3.80 5.77 1.08
CA ALA A 587 -3.14 7.01 1.50
C ALA A 587 -4.13 8.18 1.46
N ILE A 588 -4.08 9.08 2.45
CA ILE A 588 -4.87 10.32 2.45
C ILE A 588 -3.95 11.55 2.45
N GLN A 589 -4.22 12.47 1.53
CA GLN A 589 -3.57 13.77 1.44
C GLN A 589 -4.50 14.79 2.09
N THR A 590 -3.96 15.70 2.90
CA THR A 590 -4.75 16.73 3.60
C THR A 590 -4.14 18.12 3.50
N LYS A 591 -5.00 19.12 3.35
CA LYS A 591 -4.61 20.53 3.40
C LYS A 591 -4.16 20.96 4.80
N ASP A 592 -4.73 20.33 5.83
CA ASP A 592 -4.37 20.61 7.23
C ASP A 592 -3.10 19.79 7.60
N PRO A 593 -1.96 20.45 7.92
CA PRO A 593 -0.71 19.78 8.27
C PRO A 593 -0.75 19.09 9.63
N GLU A 594 -1.71 19.40 10.50
CA GLU A 594 -1.85 18.77 11.82
C GLU A 594 -2.67 17.47 11.75
N ARG A 595 -3.39 17.23 10.65
CA ARG A 595 -4.15 16.01 10.45
C ARG A 595 -3.30 14.89 9.85
N PHE A 596 -3.43 13.70 10.42
CA PHE A 596 -2.73 12.49 9.95
C PHE A 596 -1.21 12.66 9.81
N LYS A 597 -0.58 13.29 10.82
CA LYS A 597 0.84 13.69 10.80
C LYS A 597 1.79 12.50 11.00
N LEU A 598 1.33 11.42 11.64
CA LEU A 598 2.15 10.22 11.87
C LEU A 598 2.29 9.34 10.60
N ASN A 599 1.45 9.57 9.59
CA ASN A 599 1.41 8.78 8.39
C ASN A 599 2.40 9.30 7.33
N ASP A 600 3.34 8.44 6.96
CA ASP A 600 4.42 8.79 6.03
C ASP A 600 3.92 9.09 4.60
N THR A 601 2.76 8.57 4.21
CA THR A 601 2.20 8.67 2.84
C THR A 601 1.44 9.96 2.58
N ASN A 602 1.16 10.75 3.62
CA ASN A 602 0.53 12.07 3.54
C ASN A 602 1.57 13.12 3.09
N LEU A 603 1.50 13.56 1.84
CA LEU A 603 2.33 14.59 1.23
C LEU A 603 1.69 15.99 1.32
N ASN A 604 0.59 16.11 2.06
CA ASN A 604 -0.20 17.33 2.20
C ASN A 604 -0.65 17.89 0.85
N GLU A 605 -0.64 19.22 0.67
CA GLU A 605 -1.11 19.87 -0.56
C GLU A 605 -0.35 19.43 -1.83
N GLU A 606 0.92 19.03 -1.70
CA GLU A 606 1.70 18.53 -2.83
C GLU A 606 1.14 17.21 -3.37
N GLY A 607 0.51 16.40 -2.50
CA GLY A 607 -0.22 15.19 -2.90
C GLY A 607 -1.39 15.49 -3.85
N PHE A 608 -2.05 16.66 -3.69
CA PHE A 608 -3.11 17.09 -4.60
C PHE A 608 -2.56 17.38 -6.00
N LYS A 609 -1.41 18.06 -6.07
CA LYS A 609 -0.74 18.37 -7.34
C LYS A 609 -0.35 17.11 -8.09
N PHE A 610 0.23 16.12 -7.40
CA PHE A 610 0.58 14.83 -8.02
C PHE A 610 -0.62 14.12 -8.66
N PHE A 611 -1.78 14.14 -8.00
CA PHE A 611 -2.99 13.56 -8.56
C PHE A 611 -3.50 14.35 -9.77
N PHE A 612 -3.69 15.67 -9.65
CA PHE A 612 -4.26 16.46 -10.74
C PHE A 612 -3.31 16.63 -11.95
N ALA A 613 -2.01 16.44 -11.78
CA ALA A 613 -1.04 16.39 -12.88
C ALA A 613 -1.29 15.22 -13.85
N THR A 614 -1.86 14.12 -13.37
CA THR A 614 -2.05 12.88 -14.14
C THR A 614 -3.50 12.47 -14.31
N HIS A 615 -4.40 13.00 -13.48
CA HIS A 615 -5.82 12.71 -13.54
C HIS A 615 -6.47 13.24 -14.81
N LYS A 616 -7.25 12.38 -15.47
CA LYS A 616 -8.13 12.73 -16.58
C LYS A 616 -9.54 12.31 -16.21
N CYS A 617 -10.46 13.27 -16.16
CA CYS A 617 -11.87 12.98 -15.88
C CYS A 617 -12.44 11.96 -16.87
N ASN A 618 -13.02 10.90 -16.34
CA ASN A 618 -13.68 9.83 -17.09
C ASN A 618 -15.20 9.90 -16.98
N ASP A 619 -15.91 8.89 -17.49
CA ASP A 619 -17.37 8.85 -17.47
C ASP A 619 -17.97 8.84 -16.06
N VAL A 620 -17.28 8.23 -15.09
CA VAL A 620 -17.72 8.23 -13.69
C VAL A 620 -17.60 9.63 -13.09
N CYS A 621 -16.50 10.35 -13.36
CA CYS A 621 -16.34 11.77 -12.97
C CYS A 621 -17.45 12.64 -13.57
N ARG A 622 -17.76 12.44 -14.86
CA ARG A 622 -18.85 13.16 -15.56
C ARG A 622 -20.22 12.84 -14.96
N LYS A 623 -20.49 11.57 -14.66
CA LYS A 623 -21.75 11.12 -14.03
C LYS A 623 -21.96 11.73 -12.65
N LEU A 624 -20.88 11.93 -11.88
CA LEU A 624 -20.89 12.66 -10.61
C LEU A 624 -20.88 14.19 -10.77
N SER A 625 -20.66 14.68 -12.00
CA SER A 625 -20.55 16.11 -12.31
C SER A 625 -19.55 16.83 -11.42
N LEU A 626 -18.35 16.25 -11.27
CA LEU A 626 -17.23 16.81 -10.53
C LEU A 626 -16.65 18.02 -11.29
N GLN A 627 -16.36 19.12 -10.58
CA GLN A 627 -15.96 20.39 -11.19
C GLN A 627 -14.46 20.67 -11.07
N SER A 628 -13.84 20.28 -9.94
CA SER A 628 -12.42 20.52 -9.67
C SER A 628 -11.51 19.93 -10.75
N ASN A 629 -10.45 20.65 -11.08
CA ASN A 629 -9.48 20.25 -12.09
C ASN A 629 -8.10 20.90 -11.85
N ALA A 630 -7.12 20.49 -12.65
CA ALA A 630 -5.75 20.98 -12.58
C ALA A 630 -5.63 22.51 -12.74
N GLU A 631 -6.41 23.13 -13.63
CA GLU A 631 -6.37 24.59 -13.87
C GLU A 631 -6.86 25.38 -12.66
N MET A 632 -7.88 24.88 -11.97
CA MET A 632 -8.38 25.46 -10.71
C MET A 632 -7.32 25.36 -9.61
N LEU A 633 -6.62 24.23 -9.51
CA LEU A 633 -5.54 24.03 -8.54
C LEU A 633 -4.38 25.01 -8.78
N ILE A 634 -3.95 25.17 -10.05
CA ILE A 634 -2.88 26.11 -10.45
C ILE A 634 -3.26 27.55 -10.14
N SER A 635 -4.49 27.95 -10.50
CA SER A 635 -4.95 29.33 -10.32
C SER A 635 -5.27 29.68 -8.87
N GLY A 636 -5.38 28.68 -7.99
CA GLY A 636 -5.87 28.82 -6.62
C GLY A 636 -7.36 29.19 -6.52
N LYS A 637 -8.08 29.22 -7.65
CA LYS A 637 -9.50 29.56 -7.74
C LYS A 637 -10.31 28.28 -7.85
N MET A 638 -10.53 27.65 -6.70
CA MET A 638 -11.33 26.43 -6.62
C MET A 638 -12.82 26.74 -6.69
N ASP A 639 -13.51 26.01 -7.56
CA ASP A 639 -14.97 25.89 -7.57
C ASP A 639 -15.33 24.43 -7.33
N PHE A 640 -16.33 24.20 -6.48
CA PHE A 640 -16.72 22.87 -6.04
C PHE A 640 -18.22 22.70 -6.13
N ARG A 641 -18.62 21.47 -6.44
CA ARG A 641 -20.02 21.08 -6.49
C ARG A 641 -20.74 21.32 -5.17
N GLU A 642 -21.65 22.28 -5.17
CA GLU A 642 -22.41 22.63 -3.97
C GLU A 642 -23.63 21.74 -3.70
N GLN A 643 -24.18 21.04 -4.70
CA GLN A 643 -25.44 20.30 -4.53
C GLN A 643 -25.28 18.84 -4.93
N TRP A 644 -25.56 17.92 -4.01
CA TRP A 644 -25.47 16.48 -4.25
C TRP A 644 -26.87 15.85 -4.34
N PRO A 645 -27.07 14.86 -5.23
CA PRO A 645 -28.35 14.15 -5.30
C PRO A 645 -28.58 13.32 -4.03
N VAL A 646 -29.83 12.93 -3.80
CA VAL A 646 -30.17 12.01 -2.71
C VAL A 646 -29.51 10.65 -2.98
N MET A 647 -28.76 10.15 -2.00
CA MET A 647 -28.02 8.90 -2.09
C MET A 647 -28.90 7.72 -1.67
N ASP A 648 -28.71 6.56 -2.30
CA ASP A 648 -29.28 5.31 -1.79
C ASP A 648 -28.58 4.97 -0.45
N PRO A 649 -29.34 4.57 0.60
CA PRO A 649 -28.76 4.30 1.90
C PRO A 649 -27.86 3.06 1.86
N THR A 650 -26.59 3.27 2.18
CA THR A 650 -25.59 2.22 2.39
C THR A 650 -25.20 2.18 3.87
N VAL A 651 -24.90 0.98 4.37
CA VAL A 651 -24.46 0.77 5.75
C VAL A 651 -23.28 -0.20 5.79
N CYS A 652 -22.55 -0.23 6.90
CA CYS A 652 -21.54 -1.26 7.13
C CYS A 652 -22.16 -2.43 7.88
N CYS A 653 -21.68 -3.64 7.61
CA CYS A 653 -21.96 -4.80 8.45
C CYS A 653 -21.65 -4.50 9.93
N SER A 654 -22.48 -4.97 10.85
CA SER A 654 -22.36 -4.77 12.29
C SER A 654 -21.25 -5.59 12.95
N ASN A 655 -20.66 -6.56 12.25
CA ASN A 655 -19.45 -7.22 12.72
C ASN A 655 -18.26 -6.26 12.62
N ASN A 656 -17.67 -5.86 13.75
CA ASN A 656 -16.55 -4.90 13.80
C ASN A 656 -15.29 -5.37 13.06
N LEU A 657 -15.15 -6.68 12.83
CA LEU A 657 -14.02 -7.27 12.09
C LEU A 657 -14.30 -7.43 10.59
N CYS A 658 -15.56 -7.32 10.16
CA CYS A 658 -15.95 -7.42 8.77
C CYS A 658 -16.20 -6.04 8.17
N ARG A 659 -17.17 -5.30 8.74
CA ARG A 659 -17.60 -3.98 8.29
C ARG A 659 -17.85 -3.85 6.78
N SER A 660 -18.09 -4.92 6.03
CA SER A 660 -18.35 -4.83 4.59
C SER A 660 -19.50 -3.86 4.31
N ILE A 661 -19.35 -3.04 3.27
CA ILE A 661 -20.40 -2.13 2.82
C ILE A 661 -21.52 -2.97 2.20
N ILE A 662 -22.75 -2.70 2.63
CA ILE A 662 -23.98 -3.33 2.17
C ILE A 662 -25.01 -2.25 1.85
N ARG A 663 -25.85 -2.50 0.85
CA ARG A 663 -27.04 -1.67 0.63
C ARG A 663 -28.02 -1.94 1.77
N LEU A 664 -28.63 -0.88 2.30
CA LEU A 664 -29.56 -1.04 3.42
C LEU A 664 -30.74 -1.96 3.08
N SER A 665 -31.19 -1.96 1.82
CA SER A 665 -32.25 -2.85 1.33
C SER A 665 -31.87 -4.34 1.30
N GLU A 666 -30.59 -4.65 1.32
CA GLU A 666 -30.04 -6.02 1.26
C GLU A 666 -29.51 -6.49 2.62
N ALA A 667 -29.46 -5.59 3.60
CA ALA A 667 -28.99 -5.90 4.94
C ALA A 667 -29.94 -6.86 5.65
N GLN A 668 -29.37 -7.87 6.30
CA GLN A 668 -30.12 -8.78 7.15
C GLN A 668 -30.23 -8.19 8.56
N GLU A 669 -31.39 -8.32 9.19
CA GLU A 669 -31.68 -7.82 10.54
C GLU A 669 -32.22 -8.93 11.44
N SER A 670 -31.87 -8.87 12.72
CA SER A 670 -32.30 -9.84 13.73
C SER A 670 -33.30 -9.22 14.69
N ASP A 671 -34.39 -9.93 14.96
CA ASP A 671 -35.35 -9.57 16.01
C ASP A 671 -34.70 -9.57 17.42
N LYS A 672 -33.64 -10.37 17.62
CA LYS A 672 -32.90 -10.46 18.89
C LYS A 672 -31.86 -9.34 19.04
N PHE A 673 -31.31 -8.82 17.94
CA PHE A 673 -30.23 -7.82 17.93
C PHE A 673 -30.64 -6.59 17.12
N LEU A 674 -31.64 -5.86 17.62
CA LEU A 674 -32.19 -4.68 16.95
C LEU A 674 -31.10 -3.63 16.65
N GLY A 675 -31.23 -2.96 15.51
CA GLY A 675 -30.28 -1.93 15.06
C GLY A 675 -28.95 -2.45 14.52
N HIS A 676 -28.84 -3.77 14.30
CA HIS A 676 -27.66 -4.38 13.69
C HIS A 676 -27.98 -4.88 12.27
N HIS A 677 -27.11 -4.52 11.32
CA HIS A 677 -27.22 -4.85 9.91
C HIS A 677 -26.12 -5.85 9.52
N TRP A 678 -26.49 -7.00 8.96
CA TRP A 678 -25.55 -8.08 8.69
C TRP A 678 -25.43 -8.34 7.19
N CYS A 679 -24.18 -8.56 6.73
CA CYS A 679 -23.93 -8.99 5.36
C CYS A 679 -24.21 -10.49 5.20
N ASN A 680 -24.31 -10.95 3.94
CA ASN A 680 -24.63 -12.33 3.60
C ASN A 680 -23.63 -13.37 4.15
N SER A 681 -22.39 -12.96 4.44
CA SER A 681 -21.38 -13.86 5.02
C SER A 681 -21.41 -13.92 6.55
N CYS A 682 -21.77 -12.82 7.22
CA CYS A 682 -21.84 -12.78 8.69
C CYS A 682 -23.20 -13.26 9.24
N TRP A 683 -24.28 -13.07 8.48
CA TRP A 683 -25.63 -13.43 8.90
C TRP A 683 -25.79 -14.91 9.29
N PRO A 684 -25.35 -15.90 8.47
CA PRO A 684 -25.49 -17.30 8.84
C PRO A 684 -24.71 -17.68 10.11
N GLN A 685 -23.57 -17.01 10.35
CA GLN A 685 -22.73 -17.26 11.51
C GLN A 685 -23.43 -16.87 12.81
N LEU A 686 -24.13 -15.73 12.81
CA LEU A 686 -24.91 -15.24 13.94
C LEU A 686 -25.98 -16.25 14.39
N ALA A 687 -26.68 -16.87 13.44
CA ALA A 687 -27.69 -17.88 13.72
C ALA A 687 -27.06 -19.18 14.26
N SER A 688 -25.95 -19.62 13.67
CA SER A 688 -25.28 -20.88 14.02
C SER A 688 -24.53 -20.86 15.36
N SER A 689 -24.23 -19.69 15.92
CA SER A 689 -23.37 -19.55 17.11
C SER A 689 -24.13 -19.33 18.42
N THR A 690 -25.45 -19.48 18.42
CA THR A 690 -26.27 -19.29 19.64
C THR A 690 -26.33 -20.59 20.43
N ASN A 691 -25.75 -20.58 21.62
CA ASN A 691 -25.67 -21.75 22.50
C ASN A 691 -26.15 -21.43 23.93
N SER A 692 -26.75 -22.41 24.61
CA SER A 692 -27.06 -22.32 26.04
C SER A 692 -25.79 -22.55 26.86
N ARG A 693 -25.55 -21.71 27.88
CA ARG A 693 -24.43 -21.83 28.80
C ARG A 693 -24.89 -21.82 30.26
N ILE A 694 -24.18 -22.57 31.10
CA ILE A 694 -24.42 -22.63 32.54
C ILE A 694 -23.58 -21.56 33.25
N CYS A 695 -24.23 -20.78 34.10
CA CYS A 695 -23.57 -19.78 34.95
C CYS A 695 -22.58 -20.42 35.95
N VAL A 696 -21.38 -19.84 36.08
CA VAL A 696 -20.31 -20.34 36.97
C VAL A 696 -20.54 -20.00 38.46
N GLU A 697 -21.39 -19.02 38.77
CA GLU A 697 -21.67 -18.57 40.15
C GLU A 697 -22.45 -19.61 40.98
N LEU A 698 -22.15 -19.71 42.28
CA LEU A 698 -22.79 -20.66 43.19
C LEU A 698 -24.27 -20.30 43.44
N GLY A 699 -25.19 -21.04 42.82
CA GLY A 699 -26.64 -20.87 42.92
C GLY A 699 -27.39 -21.95 42.11
N PRO A 700 -28.73 -21.90 42.02
CA PRO A 700 -29.47 -22.78 41.09
C PRO A 700 -28.88 -22.64 39.68
N HIS A 701 -28.76 -23.75 38.95
CA HIS A 701 -28.15 -23.78 37.62
C HIS A 701 -28.92 -22.88 36.65
N HIS A 702 -28.46 -21.64 36.49
CA HIS A 702 -29.00 -20.71 35.51
C HIS A 702 -28.35 -21.01 34.16
N GLU A 703 -29.19 -21.43 33.20
CA GLU A 703 -28.82 -21.47 31.79
C GLU A 703 -29.20 -20.15 31.11
N PHE A 704 -28.33 -19.65 30.26
CA PHE A 704 -28.57 -18.46 29.45
C PHE A 704 -28.02 -18.63 28.04
N GLU A 705 -28.73 -18.08 27.05
CA GLU A 705 -28.28 -18.10 25.66
C GLU A 705 -27.23 -17.02 25.42
N VAL A 706 -26.15 -17.40 24.72
CA VAL A 706 -25.17 -16.45 24.19
C VAL A 706 -24.88 -16.76 22.74
N SER A 707 -24.73 -15.71 21.92
CA SER A 707 -24.15 -15.83 20.59
C SER A 707 -22.67 -15.49 20.68
N GLU A 708 -21.81 -16.50 20.59
CA GLU A 708 -20.36 -16.31 20.69
C GLU A 708 -19.83 -15.44 19.55
N PHE A 709 -20.35 -15.64 18.34
CA PHE A 709 -20.06 -14.79 17.18
C PHE A 709 -20.48 -13.34 17.42
N PHE A 710 -21.69 -13.10 17.94
CA PHE A 710 -22.13 -11.73 18.23
C PHE A 710 -21.17 -11.04 19.20
N LEU A 711 -20.85 -11.68 20.32
CA LEU A 711 -19.97 -11.11 21.34
C LEU A 711 -18.57 -10.82 20.78
N GLU A 712 -17.97 -11.76 20.06
CA GLU A 712 -16.67 -11.56 19.41
C GLU A 712 -16.73 -10.44 18.36
N SER A 713 -17.80 -10.38 17.58
CA SER A 713 -18.02 -9.33 16.58
C SER A 713 -18.14 -7.94 17.22
N GLN A 714 -18.57 -7.86 18.48
CA GLN A 714 -18.62 -6.65 19.29
C GLN A 714 -17.34 -6.41 20.11
N GLY A 715 -16.31 -7.25 19.92
CA GLY A 715 -15.02 -7.15 20.61
C GLY A 715 -15.08 -7.60 22.08
N GLN A 716 -16.10 -8.38 22.44
CA GLN A 716 -16.35 -8.86 23.79
C GLN A 716 -15.99 -10.34 23.93
N LEU A 717 -15.48 -10.72 25.10
CA LEU A 717 -15.29 -12.12 25.46
C LEU A 717 -16.60 -12.73 25.94
N VAL A 718 -16.75 -14.04 25.75
CA VAL A 718 -17.94 -14.76 26.21
C VAL A 718 -18.01 -14.71 27.75
N PRO A 719 -19.12 -14.24 28.35
CA PRO A 719 -19.24 -14.13 29.79
C PRO A 719 -19.34 -15.50 30.46
N ASN A 720 -18.78 -15.60 31.67
CA ASN A 720 -18.85 -16.80 32.51
C ASN A 720 -20.03 -16.79 33.50
N LYS A 721 -20.69 -15.64 33.67
CA LYS A 721 -21.86 -15.46 34.54
C LYS A 721 -23.09 -15.08 33.72
N CYS A 722 -24.28 -15.52 34.15
CA CYS A 722 -25.54 -15.11 33.54
C CYS A 722 -25.87 -13.64 33.88
N PRO A 723 -26.75 -12.96 33.12
CA PRO A 723 -27.11 -11.56 33.36
C PRO A 723 -27.54 -11.28 34.81
N GLU A 724 -28.37 -12.15 35.40
CA GLU A 724 -28.84 -12.01 36.79
C GLU A 724 -27.71 -12.03 37.84
N HIS A 725 -26.70 -12.88 37.64
CA HIS A 725 -25.53 -12.94 38.53
C HIS A 725 -24.50 -11.86 38.20
N SER A 726 -24.51 -11.34 36.98
CA SER A 726 -23.74 -10.14 36.60
C SER A 726 -24.35 -8.86 37.19
N GLU A 727 -25.67 -8.81 37.40
CA GLU A 727 -26.39 -7.67 37.98
C GLU A 727 -26.46 -7.70 39.53
N LYS A 728 -26.37 -8.88 40.17
CA LYS A 728 -26.33 -8.99 41.65
C LYS A 728 -25.01 -8.52 42.27
N ASP A 729 -23.91 -8.50 41.52
CA ASP A 729 -22.67 -7.79 41.90
C ASP A 729 -22.84 -6.25 41.83
N THR A 730 -24.00 -5.76 41.35
CA THR A 730 -24.37 -4.35 41.26
C THR A 730 -25.66 -4.06 42.05
N THR A 731 -25.60 -4.05 43.38
CA THR A 731 -26.67 -3.38 44.13
C THR A 731 -26.62 -1.88 43.83
N GLU A 732 -27.68 -1.40 43.19
CA GLU A 732 -27.96 -0.06 42.64
C GLU A 732 -27.48 0.21 41.20
N SER A 733 -28.26 -0.24 40.21
CA SER A 733 -29.11 0.65 39.40
C SER A 733 -29.69 -0.08 38.19
N SER A 734 -31.02 -0.16 38.17
CA SER A 734 -31.83 -0.49 37.00
C SER A 734 -31.91 0.71 36.04
N ALA A 735 -31.38 0.55 34.82
CA ALA A 735 -31.91 1.10 33.55
C ALA A 735 -30.85 0.98 32.44
N ALA A 736 -30.86 -0.13 31.70
CA ALA A 736 -30.18 -0.25 30.42
C ALA A 736 -31.17 -0.77 29.37
N ALA A 737 -32.10 0.10 28.99
CA ALA A 737 -32.96 -0.07 27.82
C ALA A 737 -33.42 1.31 27.33
N VAL A 738 -32.50 2.11 26.78
CA VAL A 738 -32.87 3.23 25.90
C VAL A 738 -31.85 3.28 24.77
N GLY A 739 -32.09 2.45 23.78
CA GLY A 739 -31.46 2.48 22.46
C GLY A 739 -32.52 2.16 21.40
N GLY A 740 -33.72 2.69 21.58
CA GLY A 740 -34.87 2.43 20.74
C GLY A 740 -35.90 3.52 20.98
N MET A 741 -35.79 4.58 20.18
CA MET A 741 -36.87 5.46 19.71
C MET A 741 -36.21 6.69 19.07
N ILE A 742 -36.18 6.71 17.73
CA ILE A 742 -36.59 7.79 16.81
C ILE A 742 -36.28 7.25 15.40
N PHE A 743 -37.16 6.41 14.86
CA PHE A 743 -37.30 6.23 13.41
C PHE A 743 -38.76 5.93 13.10
N SER A 744 -39.55 6.99 13.08
CA SER A 744 -40.88 7.01 12.47
C SER A 744 -41.20 8.42 11.98
N ARG A 745 -40.29 9.04 11.21
CA ARG A 745 -40.56 10.23 10.39
C ARG A 745 -39.69 10.26 9.13
N LEU A 746 -39.90 9.29 8.26
CA LEU A 746 -39.62 9.40 6.82
C LEU A 746 -40.84 8.91 6.03
N ARG A 747 -42.01 9.47 6.38
CA ARG A 747 -43.12 9.64 5.45
C ARG A 747 -43.64 11.05 5.70
N SER A 748 -43.78 11.82 4.63
CA SER A 748 -44.13 13.25 4.56
C SER A 748 -43.04 14.26 4.96
N ALA A 749 -41.99 14.37 4.13
CA ALA A 749 -41.29 15.62 3.89
C ALA A 749 -41.34 15.90 2.37
N PRO A 750 -41.43 17.17 1.92
CA PRO A 750 -41.53 17.47 0.50
C PRO A 750 -40.31 16.90 -0.23
N SER A 751 -40.51 16.43 -1.47
CA SER A 751 -39.49 15.89 -2.36
C SER A 751 -38.27 16.84 -2.45
N MET A 752 -37.27 16.65 -1.57
CA MET A 752 -35.98 17.31 -1.70
C MET A 752 -35.21 16.59 -2.79
N THR A 753 -35.07 17.24 -3.94
CA THR A 753 -34.39 16.70 -5.13
C THR A 753 -32.87 16.87 -5.06
N ALA A 754 -32.36 17.69 -4.13
CA ALA A 754 -30.94 17.95 -3.93
C ALA A 754 -30.64 18.33 -2.46
N ILE A 755 -29.43 18.01 -1.99
CA ILE A 755 -28.92 18.34 -0.66
C ILE A 755 -27.67 19.23 -0.84
N ASN A 756 -27.58 20.32 -0.08
CA ASN A 756 -26.43 21.22 -0.16
C ASN A 756 -25.20 20.60 0.54
N GLY A 757 -24.08 20.53 -0.17
CA GLY A 757 -22.81 19.94 0.22
C GLY A 757 -22.02 20.72 1.28
N ARG A 758 -22.40 21.97 1.60
CA ARG A 758 -21.96 22.71 2.80
C ARG A 758 -22.83 22.45 4.02
N SER A 759 -24.09 22.03 3.81
CA SER A 759 -25.05 21.68 4.86
C SER A 759 -25.19 20.17 5.07
N TYR A 760 -24.27 19.39 4.48
CA TYR A 760 -24.09 17.97 4.75
C TYR A 760 -23.30 17.80 6.05
#